data_AF-A0A7V2Y543-F1
#
_entry.id   AF-A0A7V2Y543-F1
#
_cell.length_a   1.000
_cell.length_b   1.000
_cell.length_c   1.000
_cell.angle_alpha   90.00
_cell.angle_beta   90.00
_cell.angle_gamma   90.00
#
_symmetry.space_group_name_H-M   'P 1'
#
loop_
_entity.id
_entity.type
_entity.pdbx_description
1 polymer ?
#
loop_
_entity_poly.entity_id
_entity_poly.type
_entity_poly.pdbx_seq_one_letter_code
_entity_poly.pdbx_strand_id
1 'polypeptide(L)'
;MNGESTRRALRFSSIILHPSFFILAGAAAILAVLAYPLFMGRVHTYSDLGAYHLPLRAFYHECLRQGFDFSWMPSILCGYYVHAEGQAGMYHPLHWLLYRFLALEPAFVIECVIAYPFLFAGTAVFLRRWRLPMPACLFGALLFTFSGFNLLHSMHINALQVISHIPWLLALVDITLRGGNPRARRMAASGVALLSASQWLLGFPQAVYFSVLAEGPYALFVAGMLIRNGESARVIVTRLAGLAVAKGAGMAIGAVQWIPTLDMLADSERAQPSPAFSFSLSLEPKNLLQFIGPYFFTEGLYAGRMSKPTAVEFGLYNGAAATALAVWALGMLWGTRFGRNGLKDEPAPFEAASAAPLACAAFVFGVFTLLMAFGEHTWVYPFVSKLPFLRSFRGATRHIVLVHLSLAVLGAFAFAGLYRPPGRTSAGLLAGLVAFSWIVAGLLAIRFQPLWELYAFCLAPMPLWFIGPALITLAAFLIYAASRGFRIALATLILLAAGDQALYGLHFAWPSKPQTLREYINQFPPPPVAGARLYQHEANAFSLQNIDNCGGYTGVDLRTRLTYDTKHPAALRLAGVRWATSVPQRPHIKPVWSELRNPLPRVRLVTEALQSDNLERDIQGSDLFHTAFVDRPLALSGGLPGTILRTASHPGYHRVEAEASSRQLLVLSTSYHKGWRATVDGAHATVERVNGDFMGCVVEPGIHAVEWRFDPESLATGKRVSGLGLAFLACMLATAMTAKASMS
;
A
#
# COMPACT_ATOMS: atom_id res chain seq x y z
N MET A 1 -11.38 -58.80 25.00
CA MET A 1 -11.49 -58.80 23.53
C MET A 1 -12.31 -57.58 23.02
N ASN A 2 -11.97 -56.35 23.43
CA ASN A 2 -12.68 -55.13 22.99
C ASN A 2 -11.79 -53.86 23.07
N GLY A 3 -10.52 -53.97 22.68
CA GLY A 3 -9.57 -52.84 22.64
C GLY A 3 -9.18 -52.40 21.22
N GLU A 4 -9.46 -53.22 20.20
CA GLU A 4 -9.03 -52.97 18.82
C GLU A 4 -10.16 -52.47 17.89
N SER A 5 -11.43 -52.69 18.22
CA SER A 5 -12.55 -52.24 17.37
C SER A 5 -12.74 -50.71 17.40
N THR A 6 -12.43 -50.04 18.52
CA THR A 6 -12.51 -48.58 18.64
C THR A 6 -11.35 -47.86 17.94
N ARG A 7 -10.21 -48.52 17.74
CA ARG A 7 -9.06 -47.95 16.99
C ARG A 7 -9.20 -48.12 15.47
N ARG A 8 -10.00 -49.08 14.99
CA ARG A 8 -10.26 -49.27 13.55
C ARG A 8 -11.36 -48.38 12.97
N ALA A 9 -12.31 -47.88 13.78
CA ALA A 9 -13.34 -46.94 13.33
C ALA A 9 -12.81 -45.52 13.02
N LEU A 10 -11.56 -45.22 13.37
CA LEU A 10 -10.90 -43.91 13.16
C LEU A 10 -10.18 -43.78 11.82
N ARG A 11 -10.18 -44.79 10.94
CA ARG A 11 -9.44 -44.74 9.66
C ARG A 11 -10.29 -44.44 8.43
N PHE A 12 -11.61 -44.25 8.57
CA PHE A 12 -12.51 -43.86 7.49
C PHE A 12 -13.32 -42.58 7.80
N SER A 13 -12.82 -41.69 8.65
CA SER A 13 -13.35 -40.32 8.71
C SER A 13 -12.76 -39.51 7.55
N SER A 14 -13.51 -39.52 6.46
CA SER A 14 -13.32 -38.80 5.21
C SER A 14 -12.55 -37.48 5.33
N ILE A 15 -11.59 -37.29 4.41
CA ILE A 15 -10.91 -36.03 4.07
C ILE A 15 -11.90 -34.83 3.99
N ILE A 16 -13.18 -35.10 3.75
CA ILE A 16 -14.29 -34.16 3.53
C ILE A 16 -14.69 -33.37 4.78
N LEU A 17 -14.41 -33.84 6.01
CA LEU A 17 -14.80 -33.15 7.26
C LEU A 17 -13.63 -32.55 8.06
N HIS A 18 -12.42 -32.53 7.50
CA HIS A 18 -11.28 -31.94 8.20
C HIS A 18 -11.35 -30.41 8.14
N PRO A 19 -11.21 -29.66 9.26
CA PRO A 19 -11.33 -28.20 9.27
C PRO A 19 -10.41 -27.48 8.28
N SER A 20 -9.19 -28.00 8.07
CA SER A 20 -8.26 -27.46 7.06
C SER A 20 -8.82 -27.46 5.65
N PHE A 21 -9.63 -28.46 5.27
CA PHE A 21 -10.25 -28.51 3.94
C PHE A 21 -11.19 -27.32 3.73
N PHE A 22 -12.11 -27.07 4.66
CA PHE A 22 -13.03 -25.93 4.58
C PHE A 22 -12.30 -24.57 4.58
N ILE A 23 -11.23 -24.44 5.36
CA ILE A 23 -10.45 -23.19 5.41
C ILE A 23 -9.76 -22.95 4.06
N LEU A 24 -9.10 -23.98 3.51
CA LEU A 24 -8.42 -23.87 2.22
C LEU A 24 -9.42 -23.68 1.07
N ALA A 25 -10.57 -24.35 1.10
CA ALA A 25 -11.63 -24.18 0.11
C ALA A 25 -12.23 -22.76 0.16
N GLY A 26 -12.48 -22.22 1.36
CA GLY A 26 -12.95 -20.84 1.53
C GLY A 26 -11.92 -19.82 1.03
N ALA A 27 -10.65 -19.98 1.41
CA ALA A 27 -9.56 -19.14 0.93
C ALA A 27 -9.41 -19.20 -0.60
N ALA A 28 -9.46 -20.41 -1.18
CA ALA A 28 -9.37 -20.61 -2.62
C ALA A 28 -10.57 -20.02 -3.36
N ALA A 29 -11.78 -20.09 -2.80
CA ALA A 29 -12.97 -19.49 -3.40
C ALA A 29 -12.86 -17.95 -3.48
N ILE A 30 -12.42 -17.29 -2.39
CA ILE A 30 -12.21 -15.83 -2.39
C ILE A 30 -11.10 -15.45 -3.38
N LEU A 31 -9.99 -16.18 -3.36
CA LEU A 31 -8.88 -15.95 -4.30
C LEU A 31 -9.31 -16.15 -5.76
N ALA A 32 -10.13 -17.16 -6.04
CA ALA A 32 -10.66 -17.41 -7.38
C ALA A 32 -11.54 -16.25 -7.86
N VAL A 33 -12.34 -15.63 -6.99
CA VAL A 33 -13.09 -14.41 -7.32
C VAL A 33 -12.13 -13.28 -7.67
N LEU A 34 -11.13 -13.00 -6.82
CA LEU A 34 -10.14 -11.94 -7.06
C LEU A 34 -9.34 -12.15 -8.36
N ALA A 35 -9.00 -13.41 -8.67
CA ALA A 35 -8.21 -13.80 -9.83
C ALA A 35 -9.02 -14.06 -11.10
N TYR A 36 -10.37 -14.07 -11.04
CA TYR A 36 -11.20 -14.39 -12.20
C TYR A 36 -10.87 -13.55 -13.45
N PRO A 37 -10.52 -12.24 -13.36
CA PRO A 37 -10.26 -11.43 -14.54
C PRO A 37 -9.11 -11.97 -15.40
N LEU A 38 -8.16 -12.68 -14.79
CA LEU A 38 -7.05 -13.34 -15.48
C LEU A 38 -7.55 -14.33 -16.55
N PHE A 39 -8.59 -15.11 -16.21
CA PHE A 39 -9.15 -16.13 -17.11
C PHE A 39 -10.07 -15.54 -18.19
N MET A 40 -10.51 -14.28 -18.01
CA MET A 40 -11.43 -13.60 -18.91
C MET A 40 -10.74 -12.56 -19.81
N GLY A 41 -9.42 -12.40 -19.72
CA GLY A 41 -8.68 -11.35 -20.43
C GLY A 41 -9.10 -9.94 -20.00
N ARG A 42 -9.42 -9.77 -18.72
CA ARG A 42 -9.92 -8.52 -18.12
C ARG A 42 -8.97 -8.03 -17.04
N VAL A 43 -9.04 -6.74 -16.73
CA VAL A 43 -8.24 -6.09 -15.68
C VAL A 43 -9.14 -5.37 -14.68
N HIS A 44 -8.64 -5.27 -13.44
CA HIS A 44 -9.24 -4.44 -12.40
C HIS A 44 -8.85 -2.98 -12.64
N THR A 45 -9.81 -2.07 -12.70
CA THR A 45 -9.54 -0.65 -13.02
C THR A 45 -10.20 0.32 -12.05
N TYR A 46 -10.74 -0.18 -10.94
CA TYR A 46 -11.41 0.67 -9.98
C TYR A 46 -10.41 1.59 -9.27
N SER A 47 -10.76 2.87 -9.11
CA SER A 47 -9.94 3.89 -8.45
C SER A 47 -8.48 3.89 -8.93
N ASP A 48 -7.53 3.78 -8.01
CA ASP A 48 -6.09 3.93 -8.24
C ASP A 48 -5.54 2.82 -9.15
N LEU A 49 -6.20 1.66 -9.23
CA LEU A 49 -5.80 0.61 -10.16
C LEU A 49 -5.86 1.10 -11.60
N GLY A 50 -6.95 1.75 -12.01
CA GLY A 50 -7.10 2.29 -13.35
C GLY A 50 -6.44 3.67 -13.50
N ALA A 51 -6.66 4.56 -12.53
CA ALA A 51 -6.24 5.96 -12.64
C ALA A 51 -4.71 6.16 -12.49
N TYR A 52 -4.03 5.26 -11.75
CA TYR A 52 -2.62 5.38 -11.41
C TYR A 52 -1.79 4.17 -11.85
N HIS A 53 -2.09 2.99 -11.28
CA HIS A 53 -1.21 1.82 -11.39
C HIS A 53 -1.16 1.24 -12.81
N LEU A 54 -2.31 1.02 -13.46
CA LEU A 54 -2.35 0.42 -14.81
C LEU A 54 -1.60 1.28 -15.86
N PRO A 55 -1.80 2.62 -15.95
CA PRO A 55 -1.01 3.48 -16.83
C PRO A 55 0.49 3.41 -16.57
N LEU A 56 0.89 3.42 -15.30
CA LEU A 56 2.30 3.38 -14.91
C LEU A 56 2.93 2.01 -15.22
N ARG A 57 2.19 0.92 -15.07
CA ARG A 57 2.62 -0.43 -15.45
C ARG A 57 2.68 -0.64 -16.96
N ALA A 58 1.78 -0.01 -17.72
CA ALA A 58 1.85 0.00 -19.17
C ALA A 58 3.10 0.73 -19.68
N PHE A 59 3.40 1.90 -19.10
CA PHE A 59 4.63 2.64 -19.38
C PHE A 59 5.89 1.82 -19.04
N TYR A 60 5.93 1.20 -17.86
CA TYR A 60 7.05 0.36 -17.44
C TYR A 60 7.23 -0.86 -18.36
N HIS A 61 6.14 -1.55 -18.71
CA HIS A 61 6.14 -2.68 -19.65
C HIS A 61 6.74 -2.29 -21.00
N GLU A 62 6.35 -1.15 -21.54
CA GLU A 62 6.85 -0.69 -22.84
C GLU A 62 8.33 -0.30 -22.79
N CYS A 63 8.77 0.39 -21.72
CA CYS A 63 10.19 0.71 -21.53
C CYS A 63 11.05 -0.55 -21.46
N LEU A 64 10.61 -1.59 -20.73
CA LEU A 64 11.32 -2.87 -20.66
C LEU A 64 11.38 -3.59 -22.02
N ARG A 65 10.35 -3.45 -22.86
CA ARG A 65 10.32 -4.05 -24.20
C ARG A 65 11.27 -3.35 -25.16
N GLN A 66 11.29 -2.02 -25.16
CA GLN A 66 12.11 -1.21 -26.06
C GLN A 66 13.55 -1.02 -25.55
N GLY A 67 13.83 -1.35 -24.28
CA GLY A 67 15.15 -1.12 -23.66
C GLY A 67 15.38 0.35 -23.28
N PHE A 68 14.30 1.10 -23.05
CA PHE A 68 14.38 2.50 -22.62
C PHE A 68 14.51 2.61 -21.11
N ASP A 69 15.03 3.76 -20.66
CA ASP A 69 14.99 4.13 -19.26
C ASP A 69 13.54 4.38 -18.81
N PHE A 70 13.15 3.80 -17.68
CA PHE A 70 11.79 3.92 -17.13
C PHE A 70 11.70 4.94 -15.98
N SER A 71 12.77 5.68 -15.70
CA SER A 71 12.81 6.58 -14.55
C SER A 71 11.98 7.83 -14.79
N TRP A 72 11.86 8.29 -16.04
CA TRP A 72 11.14 9.51 -16.42
C TRP A 72 9.94 9.21 -17.33
N MET A 73 8.73 9.50 -16.84
CA MET A 73 7.49 9.33 -17.61
C MET A 73 7.10 10.65 -18.29
N PRO A 74 7.19 10.77 -19.63
CA PRO A 74 6.96 12.04 -20.33
C PRO A 74 5.47 12.43 -20.45
N SER A 75 4.56 11.47 -20.28
CA SER A 75 3.14 11.59 -20.64
C SER A 75 2.24 12.15 -19.53
N ILE A 76 2.78 12.43 -18.34
CA ILE A 76 2.06 13.04 -17.21
C ILE A 76 2.85 14.22 -16.67
N LEU A 77 2.16 15.24 -16.17
CA LEU A 77 2.76 16.44 -15.54
C LEU A 77 3.84 17.09 -16.40
N CYS A 78 3.70 17.06 -17.73
CA CYS A 78 4.68 17.50 -18.72
C CYS A 78 6.07 16.81 -18.58
N GLY A 79 6.13 15.65 -17.93
CA GLY A 79 7.34 14.93 -17.55
C GLY A 79 7.45 14.75 -16.05
N TYR A 80 7.59 13.51 -15.58
CA TYR A 80 7.61 13.19 -14.15
C TYR A 80 8.68 12.16 -13.81
N TYR A 81 9.39 12.37 -12.71
CA TYR A 81 10.37 11.42 -12.16
C TYR A 81 9.66 10.26 -11.45
N VAL A 82 8.99 9.42 -12.25
CA VAL A 82 8.07 8.37 -11.78
C VAL A 82 8.74 7.35 -10.86
N HIS A 83 10.03 7.05 -11.06
CA HIS A 83 10.75 6.12 -10.18
C HIS A 83 10.92 6.66 -8.75
N ALA A 84 11.09 7.98 -8.61
CA ALA A 84 11.19 8.64 -7.31
C ALA A 84 9.84 8.84 -6.60
N GLU A 85 8.72 8.54 -7.25
CA GLU A 85 7.39 8.67 -6.63
C GLU A 85 7.24 7.80 -5.38
N GLY A 86 7.94 6.67 -5.34
CA GLY A 86 8.01 5.83 -4.17
C GLY A 86 6.93 4.75 -4.10
N GLN A 87 6.05 4.63 -5.10
CA GLN A 87 5.10 3.53 -5.25
C GLN A 87 5.17 2.88 -6.65
N ALA A 88 6.20 3.18 -7.42
CA ALA A 88 6.38 2.59 -8.75
C ALA A 88 6.95 1.16 -8.69
N GLY A 89 7.77 0.81 -7.70
CA GLY A 89 8.26 -0.56 -7.53
C GLY A 89 9.11 -1.10 -8.69
N MET A 90 9.71 -0.24 -9.51
CA MET A 90 10.26 -0.60 -10.83
C MET A 90 11.57 -1.39 -10.79
N TYR A 91 12.26 -1.42 -9.63
CA TYR A 91 13.47 -2.24 -9.42
C TYR A 91 13.18 -3.55 -8.66
N HIS A 92 11.92 -3.84 -8.34
CA HIS A 92 11.57 -5.06 -7.64
C HIS A 92 11.67 -6.27 -8.60
N PRO A 93 12.39 -7.36 -8.24
CA PRO A 93 12.60 -8.50 -9.14
C PRO A 93 11.31 -9.15 -9.66
N LEU A 94 10.27 -9.21 -8.83
CA LEU A 94 8.97 -9.75 -9.25
C LEU A 94 8.32 -8.88 -10.34
N HIS A 95 8.35 -7.56 -10.20
CA HIS A 95 7.79 -6.67 -11.22
C HIS A 95 8.56 -6.76 -12.52
N TRP A 96 9.90 -6.81 -12.44
CA TRP A 96 10.73 -7.01 -13.63
C TRP A 96 10.35 -8.33 -14.35
N LEU A 97 10.23 -9.45 -13.62
CA LEU A 97 9.83 -10.73 -14.20
C LEU A 97 8.43 -10.68 -14.84
N LEU A 98 7.44 -10.12 -14.13
CA LEU A 98 6.07 -10.04 -14.63
C LEU A 98 5.99 -9.19 -15.91
N TYR A 99 6.50 -7.96 -15.87
CA TYR A 99 6.34 -7.01 -16.98
C TYR A 99 7.34 -7.18 -18.11
N ARG A 100 8.45 -7.93 -17.91
CA ARG A 100 9.36 -8.28 -19.00
C ARG A 100 8.83 -9.44 -19.85
N PHE A 101 8.21 -10.45 -19.22
CA PHE A 101 7.92 -11.73 -19.86
C PHE A 101 6.44 -12.01 -20.11
N LEU A 102 5.53 -11.36 -19.39
CA LEU A 102 4.09 -11.52 -19.61
C LEU A 102 3.52 -10.32 -20.36
N ALA A 103 2.37 -10.53 -21.00
CA ALA A 103 1.56 -9.43 -21.51
C ALA A 103 1.05 -8.55 -20.34
N LEU A 104 0.73 -7.28 -20.63
CA LEU A 104 0.36 -6.27 -19.64
C LEU A 104 -0.81 -6.72 -18.75
N GLU A 105 -1.89 -7.22 -19.34
CA GLU A 105 -3.11 -7.60 -18.63
C GLU A 105 -2.88 -8.75 -17.62
N PRO A 106 -2.34 -9.92 -18.01
CA PRO A 106 -2.07 -10.98 -17.04
C PRO A 106 -1.00 -10.58 -16.02
N ALA A 107 0.04 -9.84 -16.40
CA ALA A 107 1.05 -9.33 -15.47
C ALA A 107 0.41 -8.48 -14.36
N PHE A 108 -0.47 -7.55 -14.75
CA PHE A 108 -1.16 -6.65 -13.83
C PHE A 108 -2.14 -7.37 -12.91
N VAL A 109 -2.95 -8.31 -13.43
CA VAL A 109 -3.87 -9.07 -12.59
C VAL A 109 -3.11 -9.96 -11.60
N ILE A 110 -2.00 -10.59 -12.02
CA ILE A 110 -1.15 -11.39 -11.14
C ILE A 110 -0.57 -10.51 -10.02
N GLU A 111 -0.07 -9.31 -10.34
CA GLU A 111 0.42 -8.36 -9.34
C GLU A 111 -0.67 -8.03 -8.30
N CYS A 112 -1.90 -7.78 -8.73
CA CYS A 112 -3.02 -7.47 -7.84
C CYS A 112 -3.35 -8.62 -6.85
N VAL A 113 -3.12 -9.88 -7.22
CA VAL A 113 -3.57 -11.04 -6.42
C VAL A 113 -2.46 -11.80 -5.70
N ILE A 114 -1.20 -11.67 -6.12
CA ILE A 114 -0.10 -12.50 -5.59
C ILE A 114 0.20 -12.25 -4.10
N ALA A 115 -0.15 -11.07 -3.59
CA ALA A 115 0.01 -10.73 -2.18
C ALA A 115 -0.83 -11.62 -1.25
N TYR A 116 -2.02 -12.05 -1.67
CA TYR A 116 -2.94 -12.84 -0.85
C TYR A 116 -2.40 -14.24 -0.48
N PRO A 117 -2.00 -15.11 -1.44
CA PRO A 117 -1.41 -16.40 -1.09
C PRO A 117 -0.09 -16.25 -0.32
N PHE A 118 0.72 -15.23 -0.61
CA PHE A 118 1.95 -14.97 0.14
C PHE A 118 1.66 -14.59 1.60
N LEU A 119 0.69 -13.70 1.84
CA LEU A 119 0.22 -13.31 3.16
C LEU A 119 -0.38 -14.48 3.95
N PHE A 120 -1.20 -15.29 3.28
CA PHE A 120 -1.83 -16.48 3.88
C PHE A 120 -0.76 -17.49 4.35
N ALA A 121 0.16 -17.84 3.46
CA ALA A 121 1.25 -18.76 3.79
C ALA A 121 2.13 -18.23 4.92
N GLY A 122 2.52 -16.95 4.87
CA GLY A 122 3.32 -16.33 5.92
C GLY A 122 2.64 -16.33 7.27
N THR A 123 1.34 -16.04 7.31
CA THR A 123 0.57 -16.03 8.56
C THR A 123 0.48 -17.43 9.18
N ALA A 124 0.21 -18.45 8.35
CA ALA A 124 0.20 -19.83 8.81
C ALA A 124 1.57 -20.27 9.35
N VAL A 125 2.66 -19.90 8.67
CA VAL A 125 4.04 -20.19 9.09
C VAL A 125 4.37 -19.50 10.42
N PHE A 126 4.03 -18.22 10.57
CA PHE A 126 4.22 -17.46 11.81
C PHE A 126 3.47 -18.09 12.99
N LEU A 127 2.17 -18.36 12.82
CA LEU A 127 1.37 -18.96 13.89
C LEU A 127 1.87 -20.36 14.26
N ARG A 128 2.39 -21.13 13.29
CA ARG A 128 2.97 -22.45 13.54
C ARG A 128 4.20 -22.41 14.43
N ARG A 129 4.96 -21.30 14.44
CA ARG A 129 6.11 -21.07 15.35
C ARG A 129 5.70 -21.13 16.83
N TRP A 130 4.44 -20.79 17.11
CA TRP A 130 3.85 -20.80 18.45
C TRP A 130 3.15 -22.12 18.79
N ARG A 131 3.47 -23.19 18.05
CA ARG A 131 2.98 -24.56 18.27
C ARG A 131 1.45 -24.68 18.26
N LEU A 132 0.76 -23.72 17.66
CA LEU A 132 -0.67 -23.85 17.38
C LEU A 132 -0.91 -24.99 16.37
N PRO A 133 -2.04 -25.70 16.48
CA PRO A 133 -2.39 -26.75 15.55
C PRO A 133 -2.63 -26.18 14.14
N MET A 134 -2.34 -26.96 13.10
CA MET A 134 -2.39 -26.49 11.71
C MET A 134 -3.75 -25.88 11.32
N PRO A 135 -4.91 -26.47 11.68
CA PRO A 135 -6.21 -25.82 11.43
C PRO A 135 -6.32 -24.41 12.02
N ALA A 136 -5.82 -24.17 13.23
CA ALA A 136 -5.85 -22.85 13.85
C ALA A 136 -4.92 -21.86 13.14
N CYS A 137 -3.74 -22.33 12.69
CA CYS A 137 -2.81 -21.53 11.92
C CYS A 137 -3.43 -21.10 10.57
N LEU A 138 -4.05 -22.03 9.85
CA LEU A 138 -4.74 -21.76 8.60
C LEU A 138 -5.95 -20.83 8.81
N PHE A 139 -6.69 -21.02 9.91
CA PHE A 139 -7.84 -20.17 10.23
C PHE A 139 -7.40 -18.74 10.55
N GLY A 140 -6.36 -18.53 11.36
CA GLY A 140 -5.76 -17.22 11.57
C GLY A 140 -5.23 -16.60 10.27
N ALA A 141 -4.64 -17.40 9.38
CA ALA A 141 -4.22 -16.97 8.06
C ALA A 141 -5.38 -16.49 7.19
N LEU A 142 -6.51 -17.19 7.20
CA LEU A 142 -7.75 -16.77 6.54
C LEU A 142 -8.20 -15.40 7.06
N LEU A 143 -8.32 -15.28 8.39
CA LEU A 143 -8.81 -14.07 9.05
C LEU A 143 -7.95 -12.83 8.75
N PHE A 144 -6.63 -12.98 8.63
CA PHE A 144 -5.76 -11.86 8.31
C PHE A 144 -5.70 -11.56 6.81
N THR A 145 -5.59 -12.60 5.97
CA THR A 145 -5.42 -12.43 4.52
C THR A 145 -6.63 -11.75 3.88
N PHE A 146 -7.82 -12.17 4.28
CA PHE A 146 -9.09 -11.64 3.77
C PHE A 146 -9.73 -10.69 4.77
N SER A 147 -8.91 -10.01 5.57
CA SER A 147 -9.43 -9.03 6.52
C SER A 147 -10.11 -7.87 5.81
N GLY A 148 -10.97 -7.15 6.54
CA GLY A 148 -11.59 -5.93 6.03
C GLY A 148 -10.56 -4.97 5.45
N PHE A 149 -9.46 -4.74 6.15
CA PHE A 149 -8.40 -3.85 5.66
C PHE A 149 -7.81 -4.33 4.32
N ASN A 150 -7.39 -5.60 4.22
CA ASN A 150 -6.67 -6.12 3.05
C ASN A 150 -7.56 -6.28 1.81
N LEU A 151 -8.88 -6.49 1.98
CA LEU A 151 -9.83 -6.51 0.85
C LEU A 151 -10.21 -5.10 0.40
N LEU A 152 -10.49 -4.19 1.34
CA LEU A 152 -10.83 -2.79 1.04
C LEU A 152 -9.65 -2.04 0.40
N HIS A 153 -8.42 -2.39 0.74
CA HIS A 153 -7.20 -1.80 0.17
C HIS A 153 -6.63 -2.59 -1.01
N SER A 154 -7.43 -3.46 -1.66
CA SER A 154 -7.02 -4.17 -2.88
C SER A 154 -6.58 -3.24 -4.03
N MET A 155 -7.07 -2.00 -4.03
CA MET A 155 -6.62 -0.95 -4.95
C MET A 155 -5.23 -0.37 -4.65
N HIS A 156 -4.75 -0.50 -3.41
CA HIS A 156 -3.43 -0.01 -2.98
C HIS A 156 -2.39 -1.13 -3.06
N ILE A 157 -2.14 -1.64 -4.28
CA ILE A 157 -1.43 -2.90 -4.52
C ILE A 157 -0.05 -2.97 -3.86
N ASN A 158 0.74 -1.89 -3.91
CA ASN A 158 2.07 -1.88 -3.30
C ASN A 158 2.00 -1.96 -1.77
N ALA A 159 1.03 -1.26 -1.15
CA ALA A 159 0.84 -1.32 0.30
C ALA A 159 0.50 -2.76 0.74
N LEU A 160 -0.42 -3.40 0.02
CA LEU A 160 -0.82 -4.79 0.29
C LEU A 160 0.35 -5.77 0.09
N GLN A 161 1.14 -5.59 -0.98
CA GLN A 161 2.34 -6.40 -1.18
C GLN A 161 3.37 -6.21 -0.04
N VAL A 162 3.61 -4.99 0.43
CA VAL A 162 4.49 -4.75 1.59
C VAL A 162 3.94 -5.38 2.87
N ILE A 163 2.64 -5.24 3.13
CA ILE A 163 1.95 -5.83 4.29
C ILE A 163 2.02 -7.36 4.27
N SER A 164 1.98 -7.98 3.08
CA SER A 164 2.04 -9.44 2.94
C SER A 164 3.35 -10.06 3.47
N HIS A 165 4.40 -9.26 3.62
CA HIS A 165 5.68 -9.68 4.21
C HIS A 165 5.67 -9.74 5.73
N ILE A 166 4.75 -9.03 6.41
CA ILE A 166 4.75 -8.88 7.88
C ILE A 166 4.82 -10.24 8.58
N PRO A 167 3.97 -11.22 8.26
CA PRO A 167 4.00 -12.49 9.00
C PRO A 167 5.27 -13.30 8.74
N TRP A 168 5.82 -13.25 7.52
CA TRP A 168 7.10 -13.88 7.22
C TRP A 168 8.23 -13.26 8.02
N LEU A 169 8.27 -11.92 8.09
CA LEU A 169 9.24 -11.19 8.90
C LEU A 169 9.09 -11.52 10.38
N LEU A 170 7.86 -11.58 10.92
CA LEU A 170 7.62 -12.03 12.29
C LEU A 170 8.14 -13.46 12.53
N ALA A 171 7.94 -14.37 11.58
CA ALA A 171 8.47 -15.75 11.67
C ALA A 171 10.00 -15.80 11.60
N LEU A 172 10.64 -14.97 10.78
CA LEU A 172 12.11 -14.92 10.66
C LEU A 172 12.76 -14.21 11.84
N VAL A 173 12.17 -13.13 12.34
CA VAL A 173 12.53 -12.48 13.62
C VAL A 173 12.47 -13.52 14.73
N ASP A 174 11.40 -14.31 14.75
CA ASP A 174 11.24 -15.38 15.73
C ASP A 174 12.37 -16.42 15.68
N ILE A 175 12.72 -16.90 14.49
CA ILE A 175 13.79 -17.88 14.30
C ILE A 175 15.14 -17.26 14.68
N THR A 176 15.37 -15.99 14.34
CA THR A 176 16.62 -15.27 14.67
C THR A 176 16.81 -15.14 16.18
N LEU A 177 15.73 -14.88 16.92
CA LEU A 177 15.77 -14.67 18.37
C LEU A 177 15.67 -15.97 19.19
N ARG A 178 14.76 -16.89 18.84
CA ARG A 178 14.49 -18.14 19.61
C ARG A 178 15.15 -19.39 19.03
N GLY A 179 15.71 -19.34 17.82
CA GLY A 179 16.30 -20.51 17.16
C GLY A 179 17.51 -21.07 17.91
N GLY A 180 17.51 -22.37 18.19
CA GLY A 180 18.65 -23.05 18.83
C GLY A 180 19.85 -23.24 17.90
N ASN A 181 19.60 -23.49 16.61
CA ASN A 181 20.63 -23.74 15.61
C ASN A 181 21.23 -22.42 15.08
N PRO A 182 22.55 -22.18 15.21
CA PRO A 182 23.22 -20.99 14.68
C PRO A 182 23.04 -20.76 13.18
N ARG A 183 23.07 -21.83 12.38
CA ARG A 183 22.85 -21.77 10.93
C ARG A 183 21.44 -21.27 10.61
N ALA A 184 20.43 -21.83 11.27
CA ALA A 184 19.04 -21.42 11.08
C ALA A 184 18.83 -19.94 11.44
N ARG A 185 19.44 -19.46 12.53
CA ARG A 185 19.38 -18.04 12.91
C ARG A 185 19.99 -17.11 11.85
N ARG A 186 21.19 -17.45 11.34
CA ARG A 186 21.87 -16.63 10.32
C ARG A 186 21.13 -16.65 8.98
N MET A 187 20.54 -17.79 8.61
CA MET A 187 19.67 -17.89 7.44
C MET A 187 18.40 -17.06 7.63
N ALA A 188 17.79 -17.09 8.81
CA ALA A 188 16.63 -16.26 9.12
C ALA A 188 16.96 -14.76 9.09
N ALA A 189 18.11 -14.35 9.64
CA ALA A 189 18.58 -12.96 9.54
C ALA A 189 18.82 -12.53 8.08
N SER A 190 19.39 -13.41 7.24
CA SER A 190 19.52 -13.14 5.79
C SER A 190 18.15 -13.03 5.12
N GLY A 191 17.18 -13.86 5.52
CA GLY A 191 15.79 -13.75 5.09
C GLY A 191 15.13 -12.43 5.51
N VAL A 192 15.39 -11.94 6.73
CA VAL A 192 14.93 -10.61 7.19
C VAL A 192 15.49 -9.52 6.27
N ALA A 193 16.77 -9.58 5.93
CA ALA A 193 17.39 -8.63 5.02
C ALA A 193 16.73 -8.67 3.63
N LEU A 194 16.53 -9.88 3.07
CA LEU A 194 15.91 -10.06 1.75
C LEU A 194 14.45 -9.57 1.72
N LEU A 195 13.64 -9.94 2.70
CA LEU A 195 12.23 -9.54 2.74
C LEU A 195 12.07 -8.05 3.07
N SER A 196 12.95 -7.47 3.88
CA SER A 196 12.96 -6.02 4.09
C SER A 196 13.40 -5.26 2.83
N ALA A 197 14.36 -5.80 2.07
CA ALA A 197 14.73 -5.25 0.77
C ALA A 197 13.56 -5.27 -0.21
N SER A 198 12.85 -6.40 -0.28
CA SER A 198 11.62 -6.54 -1.06
C SER A 198 10.60 -5.45 -0.70
N GLN A 199 10.32 -5.23 0.59
CA GLN A 199 9.42 -4.15 1.03
C GLN A 199 9.86 -2.76 0.57
N TRP A 200 11.14 -2.42 0.71
CA TRP A 200 11.66 -1.12 0.26
C TRP A 200 11.60 -0.96 -1.25
N LEU A 201 11.88 -2.03 -2.01
CA LEU A 201 11.86 -2.03 -3.47
C LEU A 201 10.45 -1.96 -4.05
N LEU A 202 9.45 -2.56 -3.39
CA LEU A 202 8.03 -2.43 -3.77
C LEU A 202 7.52 -0.99 -3.58
N GLY A 203 8.13 -0.26 -2.65
CA GLY A 203 7.76 1.12 -2.32
C GLY A 203 6.70 1.20 -1.22
N PHE A 204 5.92 2.28 -1.22
CA PHE A 204 4.95 2.63 -0.19
C PHE A 204 5.58 2.72 1.23
N PRO A 205 6.43 3.73 1.50
CA PRO A 205 7.19 3.84 2.77
C PRO A 205 6.35 3.73 4.04
N GLN A 206 5.09 4.18 4.00
CA GLN A 206 4.17 4.08 5.15
C GLN A 206 3.83 2.62 5.51
N ALA A 207 3.74 1.71 4.54
CA ALA A 207 3.48 0.29 4.80
C ALA A 207 4.73 -0.40 5.36
N VAL A 208 5.92 0.04 4.95
CA VAL A 208 7.19 -0.42 5.54
C VAL A 208 7.24 -0.02 7.02
N TYR A 209 6.78 1.19 7.35
CA TYR A 209 6.61 1.61 8.75
C TYR A 209 5.65 0.68 9.52
N PHE A 210 4.49 0.31 8.97
CA PHE A 210 3.58 -0.63 9.65
C PHE A 210 4.22 -2.01 9.86
N SER A 211 5.06 -2.47 8.93
CA SER A 211 5.84 -3.70 9.13
C SER A 211 6.80 -3.59 10.29
N VAL A 212 7.61 -2.53 10.33
CA VAL A 212 8.55 -2.29 11.45
C VAL A 212 7.81 -2.14 12.78
N LEU A 213 6.62 -1.52 12.78
CA LEU A 213 5.77 -1.38 13.95
C LEU A 213 5.19 -2.71 14.45
N ALA A 214 5.07 -3.74 13.59
CA ALA A 214 4.76 -5.10 14.03
C ALA A 214 6.02 -5.85 14.51
N GLU A 215 7.11 -5.78 13.73
CA GLU A 215 8.35 -6.52 13.98
C GLU A 215 9.06 -6.09 15.28
N GLY A 216 9.16 -4.78 15.54
CA GLY A 216 9.89 -4.21 16.67
C GLY A 216 9.30 -4.63 18.02
N PRO A 217 8.02 -4.33 18.31
CA PRO A 217 7.34 -4.78 19.53
C PRO A 217 7.35 -6.30 19.68
N TYR A 218 7.21 -7.06 18.59
CA TYR A 218 7.33 -8.51 18.64
C TYR A 218 8.73 -8.98 19.04
N ALA A 219 9.78 -8.40 18.48
CA ALA A 219 11.17 -8.69 18.84
C ALA A 219 11.45 -8.38 20.33
N LEU A 220 10.96 -7.24 20.83
CA LEU A 220 11.08 -6.84 22.23
C LEU A 220 10.29 -7.79 23.16
N PHE A 221 9.09 -8.18 22.77
CA PHE A 221 8.30 -9.17 23.49
C PHE A 221 9.03 -10.52 23.61
N VAL A 222 9.57 -11.03 22.50
CA VAL A 222 10.35 -12.26 22.49
C VAL A 222 11.63 -12.13 23.32
N ALA A 223 12.34 -11.01 23.22
CA ALA A 223 13.51 -10.73 24.05
C ALA A 223 13.15 -10.74 25.55
N GLY A 224 12.04 -10.10 25.93
CA GLY A 224 11.54 -10.11 27.31
C GLY A 224 11.21 -11.50 27.83
N MET A 225 10.66 -12.39 26.99
CA MET A 225 10.46 -13.80 27.36
C MET A 225 11.79 -14.53 27.55
N LEU A 226 12.79 -14.31 26.69
CA LEU A 226 14.11 -14.94 26.81
C LEU A 226 14.79 -14.52 28.12
N ILE A 227 14.70 -13.25 28.51
CA ILE A 227 15.20 -12.74 29.80
C ILE A 227 14.53 -13.49 30.95
N ARG A 228 13.21 -13.61 30.93
CA ARG A 228 12.44 -14.34 31.97
C ARG A 228 12.79 -15.82 32.04
N ASN A 229 13.21 -16.41 30.92
CA ASN A 229 13.63 -17.81 30.84
C ASN A 229 15.12 -18.02 31.17
N GLY A 230 15.83 -16.99 31.64
CA GLY A 230 17.21 -17.09 32.10
C GLY A 230 18.28 -16.93 31.01
N GLU A 231 17.92 -16.48 29.81
CA GLU A 231 18.89 -16.21 28.76
C GLU A 231 19.75 -14.97 29.11
N SER A 232 21.06 -15.05 28.90
CA SER A 232 21.96 -13.94 29.25
C SER A 232 21.69 -12.67 28.41
N ALA A 233 21.79 -11.51 29.06
CA ALA A 233 21.61 -10.21 28.39
C ALA A 233 22.55 -10.03 27.18
N ARG A 234 23.81 -10.48 27.29
CA ARG A 234 24.78 -10.42 26.19
C ARG A 234 24.30 -11.17 24.95
N VAL A 235 23.73 -12.36 25.11
CA VAL A 235 23.20 -13.15 23.99
C VAL A 235 22.01 -12.45 23.34
N ILE A 236 21.08 -11.92 24.15
CA ILE A 236 19.91 -11.20 23.65
C ILE A 236 20.32 -9.95 22.87
N VAL A 237 21.21 -9.13 23.42
CA VAL A 237 21.75 -7.94 22.74
C VAL A 237 22.43 -8.32 21.44
N THR A 238 23.21 -9.40 21.41
CA THR A 238 23.86 -9.88 20.18
C THR A 238 22.84 -10.29 19.12
N ARG A 239 21.77 -11.00 19.52
CA ARG A 239 20.69 -11.41 18.60
C ARG A 239 19.90 -10.22 18.07
N LEU A 240 19.60 -9.22 18.91
CA LEU A 240 18.94 -7.97 18.51
C LEU A 240 19.82 -7.12 17.60
N ALA A 241 21.13 -7.02 17.88
CA ALA A 241 22.08 -6.34 17.00
C ALA A 241 22.18 -7.02 15.63
N GLY A 242 22.20 -8.37 15.59
CA GLY A 242 22.14 -9.12 14.34
C GLY A 242 20.87 -8.85 13.53
N LEU A 243 19.72 -8.70 14.21
CA LEU A 243 18.47 -8.31 13.58
C LEU A 243 18.53 -6.87 13.02
N ALA A 244 19.08 -5.93 13.78
CA ALA A 244 19.26 -4.55 13.32
C ALA A 244 20.17 -4.47 12.09
N VAL A 245 21.28 -5.24 12.08
CA VAL A 245 22.17 -5.36 10.92
C VAL A 245 21.43 -5.95 9.71
N ALA A 246 20.59 -6.97 9.90
CA ALA A 246 19.78 -7.52 8.83
C ALA A 246 18.77 -6.51 8.25
N LYS A 247 18.08 -5.74 9.11
CA LYS A 247 17.17 -4.67 8.65
C LYS A 247 17.95 -3.57 7.90
N GLY A 248 19.13 -3.19 8.40
CA GLY A 248 20.02 -2.24 7.74
C GLY A 248 20.49 -2.72 6.37
N ALA A 249 20.84 -4.00 6.23
CA ALA A 249 21.18 -4.62 4.95
C ALA A 249 20.01 -4.58 3.97
N GLY A 250 18.79 -4.90 4.43
CA GLY A 250 17.58 -4.81 3.60
C GLY A 250 17.29 -3.38 3.13
N MET A 251 17.44 -2.39 4.02
CA MET A 251 17.32 -0.97 3.69
C MET A 251 18.40 -0.53 2.68
N ALA A 252 19.64 -1.00 2.83
CA ALA A 252 20.70 -0.71 1.88
C ALA A 252 20.39 -1.29 0.49
N ILE A 253 19.91 -2.54 0.39
CA ILE A 253 19.51 -3.14 -0.89
C ILE A 253 18.35 -2.34 -1.52
N GLY A 254 17.40 -1.87 -0.72
CA GLY A 254 16.29 -1.03 -1.18
C GLY A 254 16.64 0.42 -1.51
N ALA A 255 17.90 0.84 -1.35
CA ALA A 255 18.33 2.24 -1.53
C ALA A 255 18.05 2.80 -2.93
N VAL A 256 18.12 1.97 -3.96
CA VAL A 256 17.73 2.33 -5.32
C VAL A 256 16.30 2.87 -5.41
N GLN A 257 15.40 2.49 -4.49
CA GLN A 257 14.03 2.99 -4.43
C GLN A 257 13.88 4.18 -3.48
N TRP A 258 14.32 4.06 -2.22
CA TRP A 258 14.00 5.07 -1.21
C TRP A 258 14.89 6.33 -1.27
N ILE A 259 16.13 6.26 -1.77
CA ILE A 259 16.98 7.45 -1.93
C ILE A 259 16.38 8.43 -2.97
N PRO A 260 16.00 8.00 -4.19
CA PRO A 260 15.23 8.83 -5.10
C PRO A 260 13.94 9.39 -4.50
N THR A 261 13.25 8.57 -3.69
CA THR A 261 12.01 9.01 -3.04
C THR A 261 12.25 10.14 -2.05
N LEU A 262 13.33 10.10 -1.27
CA LEU A 262 13.72 11.20 -0.38
C LEU A 262 14.09 12.46 -1.14
N ASP A 263 14.78 12.31 -2.28
CA ASP A 263 15.17 13.43 -3.14
C ASP A 263 13.93 14.20 -3.62
N MET A 264 12.90 13.48 -4.07
CA MET A 264 11.65 14.09 -4.51
C MET A 264 10.79 14.63 -3.36
N LEU A 265 10.78 13.95 -2.21
CA LEU A 265 10.04 14.41 -1.04
C LEU A 265 10.51 15.78 -0.56
N ALA A 266 11.80 16.10 -0.70
CA ALA A 266 12.35 17.41 -0.34
C ALA A 266 11.73 18.56 -1.14
N ASP A 267 11.37 18.32 -2.40
CA ASP A 267 10.79 19.31 -3.33
C ASP A 267 9.24 19.21 -3.41
N SER A 268 8.62 18.41 -2.53
CA SER A 268 7.18 18.14 -2.52
C SER A 268 6.41 18.97 -1.48
N GLU A 269 5.08 18.97 -1.55
CA GLU A 269 4.23 19.52 -0.49
C GLU A 269 4.46 18.81 0.87
N ARG A 270 4.90 17.55 0.85
CA ARG A 270 5.12 16.70 2.04
C ARG A 270 6.40 17.01 2.82
N ALA A 271 7.26 17.91 2.32
CA ALA A 271 8.46 18.35 3.04
C ALA A 271 8.11 19.09 4.35
N GLN A 272 7.00 19.84 4.33
CA GLN A 272 6.49 20.63 5.46
C GLN A 272 4.95 20.46 5.54
N PRO A 273 4.47 19.31 6.03
CA PRO A 273 3.05 19.00 6.03
C PRO A 273 2.28 19.89 6.99
N SER A 274 1.08 20.31 6.59
CA SER A 274 0.17 21.03 7.48
C SER A 274 -0.39 20.10 8.58
N PRO A 275 -0.86 20.64 9.72
CA PRO A 275 -1.57 19.85 10.72
C PRO A 275 -2.80 19.15 10.13
N ALA A 276 -3.56 19.83 9.27
CA ALA A 276 -4.72 19.28 8.58
C ALA A 276 -4.34 18.07 7.70
N PHE A 277 -3.19 18.12 7.01
CA PHE A 277 -2.68 16.97 6.27
C PHE A 277 -2.32 15.82 7.21
N SER A 278 -1.55 16.10 8.27
CA SER A 278 -1.02 15.08 9.19
C SER A 278 -2.10 14.29 9.91
N PHE A 279 -3.19 14.97 10.29
CA PHE A 279 -4.34 14.36 10.99
C PHE A 279 -5.47 13.94 10.06
N SER A 280 -5.34 14.17 8.74
CA SER A 280 -6.33 13.69 7.79
C SER A 280 -6.48 12.17 7.87
N LEU A 281 -7.72 11.70 7.70
CA LEU A 281 -8.10 10.29 7.79
C LEU A 281 -7.78 9.68 9.18
N SER A 282 -8.09 10.42 10.25
CA SER A 282 -8.14 9.89 11.63
C SER A 282 -9.41 9.09 11.86
N LEU A 283 -9.33 7.94 12.52
CA LEU A 283 -10.49 7.10 12.82
C LEU A 283 -11.33 7.72 13.95
N GLU A 284 -12.58 8.07 13.72
CA GLU A 284 -13.44 8.53 14.83
C GLU A 284 -13.76 7.39 15.80
N PRO A 285 -13.84 7.61 17.13
CA PRO A 285 -14.22 6.57 18.10
C PRO A 285 -15.59 5.91 17.82
N LYS A 286 -16.46 6.62 17.11
CA LYS A 286 -17.74 6.13 16.59
C LYS A 286 -17.61 4.87 15.73
N ASN A 287 -16.46 4.67 15.09
CA ASN A 287 -16.16 3.49 14.29
C ASN A 287 -16.13 2.19 15.11
N LEU A 288 -16.05 2.25 16.44
CA LEU A 288 -16.07 1.05 17.29
C LEU A 288 -17.36 0.22 17.11
N LEU A 289 -18.48 0.83 16.71
CA LEU A 289 -19.71 0.10 16.41
C LEU A 289 -19.56 -0.88 15.24
N GLN A 290 -18.59 -0.64 14.35
CA GLN A 290 -18.32 -1.56 13.24
C GLN A 290 -17.96 -2.97 13.72
N PHE A 291 -17.39 -3.16 14.93
CA PHE A 291 -17.08 -4.50 15.45
C PHE A 291 -18.30 -5.41 15.61
N ILE A 292 -19.46 -4.83 15.88
CA ILE A 292 -20.72 -5.55 16.13
C ILE A 292 -21.74 -5.41 14.99
N GLY A 293 -21.55 -4.42 14.11
CA GLY A 293 -22.46 -4.18 12.99
C GLY A 293 -21.94 -3.11 12.03
N PRO A 294 -21.15 -3.47 11.00
CA PRO A 294 -20.83 -2.52 9.93
C PRO A 294 -22.08 -2.04 9.18
N TYR A 295 -23.10 -2.90 9.10
CA TYR A 295 -24.37 -2.66 8.40
C TYR A 295 -25.31 -1.67 9.10
N PHE A 296 -24.92 -1.11 10.24
CA PHE A 296 -25.59 0.08 10.77
C PHE A 296 -25.43 1.27 9.82
N PHE A 297 -24.35 1.31 9.03
CA PHE A 297 -23.99 2.45 8.20
C PHE A 297 -24.31 2.20 6.72
N THR A 298 -24.73 3.25 6.01
CA THR A 298 -25.17 3.17 4.59
C THR A 298 -24.12 2.55 3.67
N GLU A 299 -22.84 2.82 3.94
CA GLU A 299 -21.72 2.30 3.16
C GLU A 299 -21.09 1.05 3.80
N GLY A 300 -21.67 0.48 4.86
CA GLY A 300 -21.05 -0.62 5.61
C GLY A 300 -19.88 -0.19 6.49
N LEU A 301 -19.66 1.12 6.68
CA LEU A 301 -18.65 1.70 7.57
C LEU A 301 -18.99 3.16 7.87
N TYR A 302 -18.34 3.72 8.89
CA TYR A 302 -18.52 5.13 9.27
C TYR A 302 -17.34 5.97 8.76
N ALA A 303 -17.59 6.81 7.76
CA ALA A 303 -16.58 7.70 7.15
C ALA A 303 -17.02 9.18 7.10
N GLY A 304 -17.94 9.58 7.99
CA GLY A 304 -18.49 10.93 7.99
C GLY A 304 -19.17 11.28 6.65
N ARG A 305 -18.79 12.42 6.06
CA ARG A 305 -19.29 12.88 4.74
C ARG A 305 -18.30 12.61 3.58
N MET A 306 -17.32 11.71 3.78
CA MET A 306 -16.30 11.44 2.76
C MET A 306 -16.86 10.62 1.59
N SER A 307 -16.24 10.77 0.42
CA SER A 307 -16.60 10.01 -0.78
C SER A 307 -16.25 8.52 -0.63
N LYS A 308 -16.96 7.62 -1.32
CA LYS A 308 -16.73 6.16 -1.24
C LYS A 308 -15.27 5.73 -1.43
N PRO A 309 -14.49 6.24 -2.42
CA PRO A 309 -13.08 5.87 -2.59
C PRO A 309 -12.20 6.22 -1.39
N THR A 310 -12.57 7.25 -0.62
CA THR A 310 -11.88 7.64 0.61
C THR A 310 -12.40 6.86 1.83
N ALA A 311 -13.66 6.42 1.77
CA ALA A 311 -14.34 5.73 2.86
C ALA A 311 -13.73 4.34 3.15
N VAL A 312 -13.09 3.70 2.16
CA VAL A 312 -12.40 2.40 2.31
C VAL A 312 -11.30 2.41 3.38
N GLU A 313 -10.76 3.59 3.70
CA GLU A 313 -9.71 3.79 4.72
C GLU A 313 -10.22 3.52 6.15
N PHE A 314 -11.54 3.50 6.36
CA PHE A 314 -12.18 3.44 7.69
C PHE A 314 -12.77 2.06 8.05
N GLY A 315 -12.54 1.04 7.22
CA GLY A 315 -13.08 -0.31 7.43
C GLY A 315 -12.44 -1.03 8.62
N LEU A 316 -13.04 -0.89 9.80
CA LEU A 316 -12.57 -1.50 11.05
C LEU A 316 -13.08 -2.94 11.23
N TYR A 317 -14.22 -3.29 10.62
CA TYR A 317 -14.81 -4.62 10.74
C TYR A 317 -13.91 -5.70 10.11
N ASN A 318 -13.79 -6.84 10.81
CA ASN A 318 -13.00 -8.00 10.35
C ASN A 318 -13.82 -9.30 10.32
N GLY A 319 -15.14 -9.21 10.30
CA GLY A 319 -16.04 -10.35 10.40
C GLY A 319 -16.49 -10.67 11.83
N ALA A 320 -17.74 -11.11 11.97
CA ALA A 320 -18.38 -11.43 13.23
C ALA A 320 -17.68 -12.59 13.96
N ALA A 321 -17.21 -13.58 13.20
CA ALA A 321 -16.41 -14.69 13.75
C ALA A 321 -15.09 -14.20 14.37
N ALA A 322 -14.40 -13.24 13.75
CA ALA A 322 -13.17 -12.68 14.29
C ALA A 322 -13.42 -11.91 15.59
N THR A 323 -14.45 -11.06 15.63
CA THR A 323 -14.85 -10.31 16.84
C THR A 323 -15.24 -11.27 17.97
N ALA A 324 -16.13 -12.23 17.70
CA ALA A 324 -16.62 -13.17 18.70
C ALA A 324 -15.50 -14.07 19.25
N LEU A 325 -14.57 -14.53 18.40
CA LEU A 325 -13.41 -15.31 18.82
C LEU A 325 -12.39 -14.48 19.62
N ALA A 326 -12.21 -13.20 19.29
CA ALA A 326 -11.36 -12.32 20.10
C ALA A 326 -11.92 -12.16 21.52
N VAL A 327 -13.24 -11.98 21.67
CA VAL A 327 -13.90 -11.94 23.00
C VAL A 327 -13.77 -13.29 23.72
N TRP A 328 -13.94 -14.40 23.00
CA TRP A 328 -13.72 -15.74 23.55
C TRP A 328 -12.28 -15.95 24.06
N ALA A 329 -11.28 -15.48 23.30
CA ALA A 329 -9.87 -15.53 23.68
C ALA A 329 -9.59 -14.77 24.98
N LEU A 330 -10.25 -13.63 25.20
CA LEU A 330 -10.10 -12.86 26.44
C LEU A 330 -10.59 -13.64 27.66
N GLY A 331 -11.71 -14.35 27.54
CA GLY A 331 -12.20 -15.24 28.61
C GLY A 331 -11.22 -16.37 28.91
N MET A 332 -10.62 -16.96 27.87
CA MET A 332 -9.58 -17.99 28.03
C MET A 332 -8.33 -17.44 28.74
N LEU A 333 -7.86 -16.25 28.34
CA LEU A 333 -6.70 -15.60 28.98
C LEU A 333 -6.98 -15.24 30.44
N TRP A 334 -8.19 -14.77 30.75
CA TRP A 334 -8.60 -14.47 32.12
C TRP A 334 -8.54 -15.71 33.03
N GLY A 335 -9.06 -16.84 32.55
CA GLY A 335 -9.01 -18.12 33.26
C GLY A 335 -7.58 -18.56 33.59
N THR A 336 -6.64 -18.39 32.66
CA THR A 336 -5.24 -18.78 32.87
C THR A 336 -4.48 -17.92 33.89
N ARG A 337 -4.84 -16.63 34.04
CA ARG A 337 -4.10 -15.68 34.89
C ARG A 337 -4.60 -15.66 36.33
N PHE A 338 -5.91 -15.87 36.54
CA PHE A 338 -6.56 -15.78 37.85
C PHE A 338 -7.00 -17.14 38.42
N GLY A 339 -6.97 -18.22 37.63
CA GLY A 339 -7.27 -19.58 38.08
C GLY A 339 -6.25 -20.19 39.06
N ARG A 340 -5.13 -19.51 39.35
CA ARG A 340 -4.11 -20.01 40.30
C ARG A 340 -4.54 -19.99 41.77
N ASN A 341 -5.60 -19.25 42.15
CA ASN A 341 -5.99 -19.05 43.55
C ASN A 341 -7.40 -19.53 43.95
N GLY A 342 -8.09 -20.43 43.21
CA GLY A 342 -9.35 -20.95 43.79
C GLY A 342 -10.27 -21.87 42.99
N LEU A 343 -10.02 -22.17 41.71
CA LEU A 343 -10.85 -23.13 40.96
C LEU A 343 -9.92 -24.09 40.22
N LYS A 344 -9.79 -25.32 40.74
CA LYS A 344 -8.82 -26.35 40.36
C LYS A 344 -9.12 -27.06 39.02
N ASP A 345 -10.15 -26.67 38.27
CA ASP A 345 -10.77 -27.62 37.33
C ASP A 345 -10.40 -27.49 35.85
N GLU A 346 -9.56 -26.55 35.41
CA GLU A 346 -9.30 -26.40 33.96
C GLU A 346 -7.82 -26.19 33.58
N PRO A 347 -7.07 -27.26 33.26
CA PRO A 347 -5.77 -27.12 32.62
C PRO A 347 -5.96 -26.76 31.14
N ALA A 348 -5.49 -25.61 30.67
CA ALA A 348 -5.44 -25.27 29.24
C ALA A 348 -4.66 -26.35 28.44
N PRO A 349 -4.94 -26.60 27.13
CA PRO A 349 -4.14 -27.54 26.36
C PRO A 349 -2.68 -27.12 26.38
N PHE A 350 -1.74 -28.05 26.56
CA PHE A 350 -0.30 -27.77 26.52
C PHE A 350 0.09 -26.92 25.29
N GLU A 351 -0.57 -27.16 24.15
CA GLU A 351 -0.35 -26.43 22.90
C GLU A 351 -0.91 -25.00 22.91
N ALA A 352 -2.16 -24.77 23.32
CA ALA A 352 -2.72 -23.41 23.41
C ALA A 352 -2.10 -22.60 24.56
N ALA A 353 -1.82 -23.24 25.69
CA ALA A 353 -1.11 -22.62 26.81
C ALA A 353 0.25 -22.04 26.39
N SER A 354 0.95 -22.70 25.45
CA SER A 354 2.21 -22.21 24.91
C SER A 354 2.07 -20.93 24.06
N ALA A 355 0.90 -20.67 23.51
CA ALA A 355 0.57 -19.49 22.71
C ALA A 355 -0.12 -18.37 23.52
N ALA A 356 -0.50 -18.60 24.78
CA ALA A 356 -1.15 -17.60 25.62
C ALA A 356 -0.32 -16.30 25.80
N PRO A 357 1.03 -16.35 25.94
CA PRO A 357 1.84 -15.13 25.96
C PRO A 357 1.72 -14.31 24.67
N LEU A 358 1.70 -14.98 23.51
CA LEU A 358 1.50 -14.32 22.22
C LEU A 358 0.11 -13.69 22.14
N ALA A 359 -0.94 -14.42 22.53
CA ALA A 359 -2.30 -13.90 22.51
C ALA A 359 -2.46 -12.67 23.41
N CYS A 360 -1.84 -12.67 24.60
CA CYS A 360 -1.81 -11.50 25.47
C CYS A 360 -1.05 -10.31 24.85
N ALA A 361 0.12 -10.56 24.27
CA ALA A 361 0.89 -9.54 23.57
C ALA A 361 0.12 -8.96 22.36
N ALA A 362 -0.56 -9.82 21.60
CA ALA A 362 -1.39 -9.42 20.47
C ALA A 362 -2.60 -8.57 20.91
N PHE A 363 -3.24 -8.91 22.03
CA PHE A 363 -4.32 -8.06 22.57
C PHE A 363 -3.82 -6.65 22.94
N VAL A 364 -2.71 -6.56 23.70
CA VAL A 364 -2.13 -5.27 24.09
C VAL A 364 -1.70 -4.48 22.87
N PHE A 365 -1.05 -5.13 21.91
CA PHE A 365 -0.64 -4.52 20.65
C PHE A 365 -1.84 -4.02 19.83
N GLY A 366 -2.89 -4.83 19.70
CA GLY A 366 -4.13 -4.46 19.00
C GLY A 366 -4.78 -3.22 19.60
N VAL A 367 -4.88 -3.15 20.93
CA VAL A 367 -5.39 -1.94 21.64
C VAL A 367 -4.50 -0.74 21.37
N PHE A 368 -3.17 -0.89 21.47
CA PHE A 368 -2.23 0.20 21.17
C PHE A 368 -2.39 0.71 19.73
N THR A 369 -2.48 -0.20 18.75
CA THR A 369 -2.64 0.18 17.34
C THR A 369 -4.02 0.76 17.02
N LEU A 370 -5.06 0.39 17.78
CA LEU A 370 -6.36 1.02 17.68
C LEU A 370 -6.34 2.46 18.22
N LEU A 371 -5.64 2.71 19.33
CA LEU A 371 -5.41 4.06 19.83
C LEU A 371 -4.62 4.92 18.84
N MET A 372 -3.64 4.32 18.14
CA MET A 372 -2.95 4.97 17.03
C MET A 372 -3.87 5.26 15.85
N ALA A 373 -4.79 4.34 15.52
CA ALA A 373 -5.74 4.50 14.43
C ALA A 373 -6.68 5.70 14.64
N PHE A 374 -7.04 5.97 15.90
CA PHE A 374 -7.87 7.12 16.28
C PHE A 374 -7.22 8.49 16.01
N GLY A 375 -5.94 8.55 15.67
CA GLY A 375 -5.31 9.77 15.16
C GLY A 375 -5.44 10.94 16.13
N GLU A 376 -6.06 12.03 15.70
CA GLU A 376 -6.27 13.25 16.51
C GLU A 376 -7.17 13.05 17.75
N HIS A 377 -7.96 11.98 17.80
CA HIS A 377 -8.86 11.70 18.92
C HIS A 377 -8.17 11.01 20.12
N THR A 378 -6.87 10.72 20.03
CA THR A 378 -6.05 10.25 21.15
C THR A 378 -4.75 11.03 21.26
N TRP A 379 -4.03 10.86 22.37
CA TRP A 379 -2.73 11.49 22.58
C TRP A 379 -1.56 10.72 21.94
N VAL A 380 -1.79 9.49 21.46
CA VAL A 380 -0.71 8.60 21.02
C VAL A 380 -0.18 8.98 19.64
N TYR A 381 -1.06 9.10 18.64
CA TYR A 381 -0.65 9.44 17.27
C TYR A 381 -0.06 10.87 17.14
N PRO A 382 -0.59 11.91 17.81
CA PRO A 382 0.03 13.24 17.81
C PRO A 382 1.47 13.29 18.34
N PHE A 383 1.87 12.32 19.17
CA PHE A 383 3.28 12.20 19.58
C PHE A 383 4.11 11.57 18.45
N VAL A 384 3.60 10.50 17.82
CA VAL A 384 4.29 9.82 16.72
C VAL A 384 4.43 10.69 15.48
N SER A 385 3.43 11.52 15.16
CA SER A 385 3.45 12.42 14.01
C SER A 385 4.47 13.56 14.15
N LYS A 386 5.07 13.77 15.33
CA LYS A 386 6.16 14.73 15.53
C LYS A 386 7.54 14.13 15.22
N LEU A 387 7.65 12.81 15.11
CA LEU A 387 8.92 12.16 14.82
C LEU A 387 9.38 12.47 13.39
N PRO A 388 10.70 12.69 13.16
CA PRO A 388 11.26 12.85 11.82
C PRO A 388 10.82 11.71 10.89
N PHE A 389 10.61 12.03 9.61
CA PHE A 389 10.06 11.15 8.57
C PHE A 389 8.59 10.74 8.76
N LEU A 390 8.17 10.37 9.98
CA LEU A 390 6.78 9.98 10.25
C LEU A 390 5.81 11.15 10.15
N ARG A 391 6.28 12.39 10.37
CA ARG A 391 5.50 13.62 10.14
C ARG A 391 4.98 13.76 8.70
N SER A 392 5.66 13.17 7.72
CA SER A 392 5.28 13.23 6.30
C SER A 392 4.18 12.21 5.93
N PHE A 393 3.74 11.39 6.88
CA PHE A 393 2.63 10.44 6.70
C PHE A 393 1.29 11.04 7.18
N ARG A 394 0.22 10.60 6.52
CA ARG A 394 -1.19 10.85 6.88
C ARG A 394 -1.96 9.54 6.92
N GLY A 395 -3.21 9.54 7.37
CA GLY A 395 -3.99 8.30 7.44
C GLY A 395 -3.64 7.45 8.64
N ALA A 396 -3.83 8.04 9.82
CA ALA A 396 -3.73 7.32 11.08
C ALA A 396 -4.64 6.08 11.08
N THR A 397 -5.82 6.14 10.45
CA THR A 397 -6.75 5.00 10.32
C THR A 397 -6.09 3.72 9.78
N ARG A 398 -5.04 3.80 8.96
CA ARG A 398 -4.39 2.63 8.37
C ARG A 398 -3.71 1.70 9.38
N HIS A 399 -3.50 2.15 10.63
CA HIS A 399 -3.08 1.27 11.72
C HIS A 399 -4.08 0.13 11.99
N ILE A 400 -5.31 0.21 11.47
CA ILE A 400 -6.31 -0.88 11.46
C ILE A 400 -5.72 -2.20 10.96
N VAL A 401 -4.79 -2.20 10.00
CA VAL A 401 -4.15 -3.44 9.52
C VAL A 401 -3.52 -4.25 10.66
N LEU A 402 -2.93 -3.56 11.64
CA LEU A 402 -2.29 -4.18 12.80
C LEU A 402 -3.29 -4.59 13.88
N VAL A 403 -4.45 -3.92 13.94
CA VAL A 403 -5.61 -4.39 14.69
C VAL A 403 -6.11 -5.72 14.11
N HIS A 404 -6.23 -5.82 12.78
CA HIS A 404 -6.66 -7.04 12.10
C HIS A 404 -5.66 -8.19 12.24
N LEU A 405 -4.35 -7.91 12.19
CA LEU A 405 -3.31 -8.89 12.55
C LEU A 405 -3.50 -9.42 13.97
N SER A 406 -3.78 -8.53 14.93
CA SER A 406 -3.98 -8.89 16.33
C SER A 406 -5.24 -9.74 16.53
N LEU A 407 -6.34 -9.40 15.86
CA LEU A 407 -7.58 -10.19 15.85
C LEU A 407 -7.37 -11.58 15.22
N ALA A 408 -6.55 -11.69 14.18
CA ALA A 408 -6.23 -12.97 13.57
C ALA A 408 -5.42 -13.88 14.50
N VAL A 409 -4.45 -13.32 15.24
CA VAL A 409 -3.69 -14.06 16.27
C VAL A 409 -4.60 -14.53 17.40
N LEU A 410 -5.47 -13.65 17.92
CA LEU A 410 -6.46 -13.99 18.96
C LEU A 410 -7.47 -15.03 18.45
N GLY A 411 -7.92 -14.89 17.21
CA GLY A 411 -8.82 -15.82 16.54
C GLY A 411 -8.21 -17.21 16.39
N ALA A 412 -6.94 -17.30 15.96
CA ALA A 412 -6.22 -18.58 15.90
C ALA A 412 -6.07 -19.22 17.28
N PHE A 413 -5.71 -18.43 18.30
CA PHE A 413 -5.59 -18.91 19.68
C PHE A 413 -6.92 -19.44 20.22
N ALA A 414 -8.02 -18.70 20.05
CA ALA A 414 -9.36 -19.14 20.45
C ALA A 414 -9.79 -20.39 19.68
N PHE A 415 -9.58 -20.42 18.36
CA PHE A 415 -9.93 -21.55 17.49
C PHE A 415 -9.22 -22.85 17.92
N ALA A 416 -7.94 -22.76 18.31
CA ALA A 416 -7.19 -23.90 18.86
C ALA A 416 -7.81 -24.41 20.18
N GLY A 417 -8.45 -23.54 20.96
CA GLY A 417 -9.12 -23.86 22.22
C GLY A 417 -10.54 -24.44 22.09
N LEU A 418 -11.18 -24.36 20.92
CA LEU A 418 -12.58 -24.76 20.73
C LEU A 418 -12.83 -26.27 20.81
N TYR A 419 -11.81 -27.12 20.88
CA TYR A 419 -12.01 -28.57 20.99
C TYR A 419 -12.31 -29.02 22.43
N ARG A 420 -12.70 -28.10 23.32
CA ARG A 420 -12.87 -28.32 24.76
C ARG A 420 -14.10 -27.62 25.31
N PRO A 421 -14.69 -28.16 26.42
CA PRO A 421 -15.88 -27.60 27.04
C PRO A 421 -15.74 -26.10 27.32
N PRO A 422 -16.84 -25.34 27.17
CA PRO A 422 -16.83 -23.90 27.33
C PRO A 422 -16.51 -23.48 28.77
N GLY A 423 -15.48 -22.65 28.95
CA GLY A 423 -15.24 -21.97 30.22
C GLY A 423 -16.33 -20.95 30.53
N ARG A 424 -16.77 -20.87 31.80
CA ARG A 424 -17.86 -19.96 32.25
C ARG A 424 -17.60 -18.50 31.88
N THR A 425 -16.37 -18.01 32.07
CA THR A 425 -15.99 -16.63 31.75
C THR A 425 -16.10 -16.34 30.26
N SER A 426 -15.58 -17.22 29.41
CA SER A 426 -15.66 -17.04 27.95
C SER A 426 -17.11 -17.05 27.45
N ALA A 427 -17.94 -17.97 27.95
CA ALA A 427 -19.36 -18.02 27.62
C ALA A 427 -20.10 -16.74 28.10
N GLY A 428 -19.81 -16.25 29.30
CA GLY A 428 -20.39 -15.02 29.83
C GLY A 428 -20.02 -13.78 29.03
N LEU A 429 -18.74 -13.61 28.68
CA LEU A 429 -18.28 -12.50 27.84
C LEU A 429 -18.90 -12.55 26.44
N LEU A 430 -19.01 -13.75 25.86
CA LEU A 430 -19.64 -13.95 24.55
C LEU A 430 -21.13 -13.64 24.57
N ALA A 431 -21.86 -14.06 25.62
CA ALA A 431 -23.26 -13.70 25.82
C ALA A 431 -23.43 -12.18 26.02
N GLY A 432 -22.50 -11.54 26.74
CA GLY A 432 -22.45 -10.09 26.90
C GLY A 432 -22.27 -9.35 25.56
N LEU A 433 -21.39 -9.84 24.68
CA LEU A 433 -21.22 -9.29 23.32
C LEU A 433 -22.51 -9.39 22.51
N VAL A 434 -23.19 -10.54 22.55
CA VAL A 434 -24.48 -10.74 21.88
C VAL A 434 -25.52 -9.75 22.42
N ALA A 435 -25.70 -9.69 23.74
CA ALA A 435 -26.65 -8.78 24.37
C ALA A 435 -26.35 -7.31 24.00
N PHE A 436 -25.08 -6.89 24.09
CA PHE A 436 -24.64 -5.55 23.72
C PHE A 436 -24.98 -5.22 22.26
N SER A 437 -24.73 -6.14 21.32
CA SER A 437 -25.04 -5.92 19.90
C SER A 437 -26.53 -5.68 19.63
N TRP A 438 -27.41 -6.45 20.28
CA TRP A 438 -28.86 -6.30 20.16
C TRP A 438 -29.39 -5.06 20.87
N ILE A 439 -28.82 -4.71 22.04
CA ILE A 439 -29.17 -3.48 22.76
C ILE A 439 -28.86 -2.25 21.89
N VAL A 440 -27.67 -2.18 21.28
CA VAL A 440 -27.31 -1.07 20.39
C VAL A 440 -28.27 -0.97 19.21
N ALA A 441 -28.56 -2.09 18.54
CA ALA A 441 -29.52 -2.11 17.43
C ALA A 441 -30.93 -1.67 17.85
N GLY A 442 -31.40 -2.13 19.02
CA GLY A 442 -32.68 -1.72 19.60
C GLY A 442 -32.73 -0.24 19.96
N LEU A 443 -31.67 0.30 20.57
CA LEU A 443 -31.56 1.73 20.90
C LEU A 443 -31.57 2.60 19.63
N LEU A 444 -30.90 2.17 18.56
CA LEU A 444 -30.98 2.83 17.25
C LEU A 444 -32.40 2.76 16.66
N ALA A 445 -33.05 1.60 16.74
CA ALA A 445 -34.42 1.37 16.24
C ALA A 445 -35.45 2.29 16.91
N ILE A 446 -35.34 2.52 18.22
CA ILE A 446 -36.21 3.43 18.97
C ILE A 446 -35.75 4.89 18.91
N ARG A 447 -34.72 5.20 18.11
CA ARG A 447 -34.12 6.54 17.97
C ARG A 447 -33.71 7.15 19.31
N PHE A 448 -33.06 6.35 20.16
CA PHE A 448 -32.53 6.81 21.44
C PHE A 448 -31.59 8.00 21.22
N GLN A 449 -31.98 9.16 21.76
CA GLN A 449 -31.43 10.47 21.37
C GLN A 449 -29.88 10.53 21.34
N PRO A 450 -29.15 10.09 22.37
CA PRO A 450 -27.68 10.14 22.36
C PRO A 450 -27.03 9.40 21.19
N LEU A 451 -27.57 8.24 20.79
CA LEU A 451 -27.05 7.51 19.62
C LEU A 451 -27.60 8.09 18.32
N TRP A 452 -28.85 8.54 18.32
CA TRP A 452 -29.49 9.10 17.14
C TRP A 452 -28.77 10.36 16.66
N GLU A 453 -28.47 11.30 17.55
CA GLU A 453 -27.74 12.53 17.23
C GLU A 453 -26.36 12.24 16.63
N LEU A 454 -25.68 11.19 17.11
CA LEU A 454 -24.34 10.82 16.64
C LEU A 454 -24.33 10.20 15.25
N TYR A 455 -25.38 9.44 14.89
CA TYR A 455 -25.35 8.54 13.73
C TYR A 455 -26.41 8.79 12.67
N ALA A 456 -27.51 9.49 12.96
CA ALA A 456 -28.70 9.55 12.08
C ALA A 456 -28.40 9.92 10.62
N PHE A 457 -27.40 10.76 10.37
CA PHE A 457 -27.03 11.21 9.01
C PHE A 457 -26.31 10.15 8.16
N CYS A 458 -25.88 9.03 8.74
CA CYS A 458 -25.08 8.00 8.08
C CYS A 458 -25.63 6.57 8.28
N LEU A 459 -26.78 6.43 8.92
CA LEU A 459 -27.40 5.13 9.15
C LEU A 459 -27.99 4.56 7.85
N ALA A 460 -27.77 3.26 7.66
CA ALA A 460 -28.40 2.47 6.61
C ALA A 460 -29.92 2.36 6.81
N PRO A 461 -30.68 1.83 5.84
CA PRO A 461 -32.05 1.39 6.08
C PRO A 461 -32.15 0.42 7.27
N MET A 462 -33.12 0.67 8.15
CA MET A 462 -33.30 0.00 9.44
C MET A 462 -33.25 -1.55 9.40
N PRO A 463 -33.80 -2.25 8.38
CA PRO A 463 -33.68 -3.71 8.31
C PRO A 463 -32.23 -4.23 8.31
N LEU A 464 -31.28 -3.45 7.79
CA LEU A 464 -29.86 -3.84 7.72
C LEU A 464 -29.18 -3.80 9.09
N TRP A 465 -29.72 -3.03 10.05
CA TRP A 465 -29.13 -2.87 11.38
C TRP A 465 -29.09 -4.19 12.16
N PHE A 466 -30.01 -5.11 11.86
CA PHE A 466 -30.08 -6.39 12.56
C PHE A 466 -29.15 -7.47 11.98
N ILE A 467 -28.54 -7.23 10.82
CA ILE A 467 -27.62 -8.19 10.19
C ILE A 467 -26.39 -8.40 11.07
N GLY A 468 -25.77 -7.32 11.55
CA GLY A 468 -24.59 -7.39 12.44
C GLY A 468 -24.84 -8.21 13.71
N PRO A 469 -25.85 -7.84 14.54
CA PRO A 469 -26.25 -8.62 15.70
C PRO A 469 -26.59 -10.08 15.38
N ALA A 470 -27.28 -10.35 14.27
CA ALA A 470 -27.60 -11.72 13.86
C ALA A 470 -26.33 -12.54 13.52
N LEU A 471 -25.37 -11.96 12.81
CA LEU A 471 -24.08 -12.59 12.51
C LEU A 471 -23.26 -12.84 13.79
N ILE A 472 -23.25 -11.90 14.73
CA ILE A 472 -22.59 -12.05 16.03
C ILE A 472 -23.27 -13.14 16.86
N THR A 473 -24.59 -13.20 16.91
CA THR A 473 -25.34 -14.28 17.57
C THR A 473 -25.05 -15.64 16.94
N LEU A 474 -25.03 -15.73 15.61
CA LEU A 474 -24.72 -16.97 14.91
C LEU A 474 -23.27 -17.40 15.19
N ALA A 475 -22.30 -16.49 15.09
CA ALA A 475 -20.91 -16.78 15.42
C ALA A 475 -20.76 -17.24 16.88
N ALA A 476 -21.41 -16.55 17.82
CA ALA A 476 -21.39 -16.90 19.24
C ALA A 476 -21.98 -18.30 19.50
N PHE A 477 -23.13 -18.61 18.88
CA PHE A 477 -23.75 -19.93 18.96
C PHE A 477 -22.82 -21.01 18.41
N LEU A 478 -22.22 -20.79 17.23
CA LEU A 478 -21.31 -21.75 16.60
C LEU A 478 -20.02 -21.95 17.42
N ILE A 479 -19.46 -20.90 18.01
CA ILE A 479 -18.31 -20.98 18.91
C ILE A 479 -18.66 -21.81 20.15
N TYR A 480 -19.80 -21.52 20.78
CA TYR A 480 -20.26 -22.24 21.96
C TYR A 480 -20.55 -23.72 21.62
N ALA A 481 -21.23 -24.00 20.52
CA ALA A 481 -21.48 -25.36 20.04
C ALA A 481 -20.17 -26.09 19.68
N ALA A 482 -19.23 -25.44 19.00
CA ALA A 482 -17.92 -26.02 18.71
C ALA A 482 -17.18 -26.40 20.00
N SER A 483 -17.20 -25.52 21.02
CA SER A 483 -16.65 -25.81 22.36
C SER A 483 -17.32 -27.02 23.06
N ARG A 484 -18.57 -27.33 22.73
CA ARG A 484 -19.25 -28.53 23.22
C ARG A 484 -18.94 -29.80 22.41
N GLY A 485 -18.08 -29.70 21.39
CA GLY A 485 -17.65 -30.83 20.56
C GLY A 485 -18.43 -31.02 19.26
N PHE A 486 -19.35 -30.11 18.91
CA PHE A 486 -20.12 -30.20 17.67
C PHE A 486 -19.23 -29.85 16.46
N ARG A 487 -18.72 -30.88 15.75
CA ARG A 487 -17.82 -30.71 14.59
C ARG A 487 -18.43 -29.93 13.43
N ILE A 488 -19.74 -30.09 13.21
CA ILE A 488 -20.47 -29.34 12.17
C ILE A 488 -20.44 -27.84 12.50
N ALA A 489 -20.61 -27.47 13.76
CA ALA A 489 -20.55 -26.06 14.17
C ALA A 489 -19.18 -25.42 13.87
N LEU A 490 -18.09 -26.19 14.00
CA LEU A 490 -16.75 -25.72 13.64
C LEU A 490 -16.60 -25.49 12.12
N ALA A 491 -17.09 -26.42 11.30
CA ALA A 491 -17.09 -26.27 9.84
C ALA A 491 -17.95 -25.07 9.40
N THR A 492 -19.14 -24.92 9.98
CA THR A 492 -20.04 -23.78 9.72
C THR A 492 -19.42 -22.47 10.21
N LEU A 493 -18.68 -22.44 11.32
CA LEU A 493 -17.97 -21.25 11.77
C LEU A 493 -16.90 -20.79 10.77
N ILE A 494 -16.18 -21.75 10.15
CA ILE A 494 -15.20 -21.46 9.10
C ILE A 494 -15.90 -20.85 7.88
N LEU A 495 -16.99 -21.46 7.43
CA LEU A 495 -17.76 -20.97 6.29
C LEU A 495 -18.38 -19.60 6.56
N LEU A 496 -18.88 -19.37 7.78
CA LEU A 496 -19.36 -18.07 8.23
C LEU A 496 -18.24 -17.02 8.18
N ALA A 497 -17.05 -17.33 8.72
CA ALA A 497 -15.93 -16.41 8.71
C ALA A 497 -15.49 -16.04 7.28
N ALA A 498 -15.32 -17.04 6.41
CA ALA A 498 -14.96 -16.82 5.01
C ALA A 498 -16.04 -16.04 4.26
N GLY A 499 -17.31 -16.44 4.41
CA GLY A 499 -18.44 -15.81 3.73
C GLY A 499 -18.67 -14.37 4.16
N ASP A 500 -18.62 -14.08 5.46
CA ASP A 500 -18.80 -12.73 6.01
C ASP A 500 -17.67 -11.80 5.58
N GLN A 501 -16.40 -12.23 5.70
CA GLN A 501 -15.26 -11.44 5.21
C GLN A 501 -15.32 -11.21 3.69
N ALA A 502 -15.71 -12.22 2.91
CA ALA A 502 -15.85 -12.10 1.47
C ALA A 502 -16.98 -11.12 1.09
N LEU A 503 -18.16 -11.28 1.67
CA LEU A 503 -19.32 -10.41 1.39
C LEU A 503 -19.03 -8.96 1.78
N TYR A 504 -18.42 -8.75 2.95
CA TYR A 504 -18.05 -7.43 3.42
C TYR A 504 -16.95 -6.82 2.54
N GLY A 505 -15.84 -7.51 2.36
CA GLY A 505 -14.65 -6.95 1.71
C GLY A 505 -14.77 -6.85 0.18
N LEU A 506 -15.37 -7.85 -0.49
CA LEU A 506 -15.50 -7.83 -1.94
C LEU A 506 -16.49 -6.77 -2.44
N HIS A 507 -17.43 -6.33 -1.59
CA HIS A 507 -18.29 -5.19 -1.90
C HIS A 507 -17.48 -3.92 -2.24
N PHE A 508 -16.33 -3.73 -1.60
CA PHE A 508 -15.42 -2.60 -1.83
C PHE A 508 -14.28 -2.89 -2.80
N ALA A 509 -13.84 -4.14 -2.89
CA ALA A 509 -12.87 -4.54 -3.91
C ALA A 509 -13.47 -4.51 -5.33
N TRP A 510 -14.80 -4.62 -5.45
CA TRP A 510 -15.50 -4.81 -6.72
C TRP A 510 -16.66 -3.83 -7.04
N PRO A 511 -16.57 -2.53 -6.77
CA PRO A 511 -17.64 -1.60 -7.09
C PRO A 511 -17.83 -1.42 -8.61
N SER A 512 -16.79 -1.68 -9.43
CA SER A 512 -16.89 -1.74 -10.89
C SER A 512 -16.49 -3.12 -11.41
N LYS A 513 -17.23 -3.64 -12.39
CA LYS A 513 -16.89 -4.91 -13.06
C LYS A 513 -15.56 -4.78 -13.81
N PRO A 514 -14.63 -5.75 -13.69
CA PRO A 514 -13.48 -5.86 -14.56
C PRO A 514 -13.89 -5.88 -16.00
N GLN A 515 -13.03 -5.26 -16.77
CA GLN A 515 -13.25 -4.91 -18.15
C GLN A 515 -11.97 -5.17 -18.92
N THR A 516 -12.11 -5.31 -20.22
CA THR A 516 -10.97 -5.39 -21.12
C THR A 516 -10.22 -4.05 -21.11
N LEU A 517 -8.93 -4.08 -21.41
CA LEU A 517 -8.12 -2.86 -21.52
C LEU A 517 -8.74 -1.88 -22.53
N ARG A 518 -9.28 -2.39 -23.65
CA ARG A 518 -9.97 -1.60 -24.66
C ARG A 518 -11.23 -0.91 -24.14
N GLU A 519 -12.08 -1.63 -23.40
CA GLU A 519 -13.28 -1.05 -22.77
C GLU A 519 -12.91 0.08 -21.78
N TYR A 520 -11.83 -0.09 -21.01
CA TYR A 520 -11.34 0.95 -20.11
C TYR A 520 -10.84 2.18 -20.87
N ILE A 521 -9.98 1.99 -21.88
CA ILE A 521 -9.44 3.07 -22.71
C ILE A 521 -10.57 3.87 -23.38
N ASN A 522 -11.60 3.19 -23.88
CA ASN A 522 -12.74 3.84 -24.54
C ASN A 522 -13.56 4.77 -23.62
N GLN A 523 -13.39 4.70 -22.30
CA GLN A 523 -14.03 5.63 -21.35
C GLN A 523 -13.35 7.00 -21.31
N PHE A 524 -12.16 7.12 -21.90
CA PHE A 524 -11.36 8.33 -21.96
C PHE A 524 -11.18 8.74 -23.43
N PRO A 525 -12.25 9.23 -24.10
CA PRO A 525 -12.16 9.58 -25.52
C PRO A 525 -11.13 10.70 -25.72
N PRO A 526 -10.30 10.61 -26.77
CA PRO A 526 -9.28 11.60 -27.05
C PRO A 526 -9.89 12.98 -27.41
N PRO A 527 -9.10 14.06 -27.36
CA PRO A 527 -9.54 15.36 -27.84
C PRO A 527 -9.79 15.35 -29.37
N PRO A 528 -10.51 16.34 -29.91
CA PRO A 528 -10.91 16.38 -31.33
C PRO A 528 -9.75 16.36 -32.34
N VAL A 529 -8.58 16.90 -31.97
CA VAL A 529 -7.39 16.94 -32.84
C VAL A 529 -6.29 16.06 -32.25
N ALA A 530 -5.86 15.07 -33.02
CA ALA A 530 -4.80 14.13 -32.65
C ALA A 530 -3.43 14.82 -32.49
N GLY A 531 -2.58 14.27 -31.62
CA GLY A 531 -1.20 14.70 -31.43
C GLY A 531 -1.00 15.96 -30.58
N ALA A 532 -2.07 16.63 -30.15
CA ALA A 532 -1.97 17.78 -29.27
C ALA A 532 -1.85 17.37 -27.79
N ARG A 533 -1.05 18.11 -27.03
CA ARG A 533 -0.95 17.93 -25.58
C ARG A 533 -2.22 18.45 -24.90
N LEU A 534 -2.70 17.71 -23.91
CA LEU A 534 -3.89 18.08 -23.15
C LEU A 534 -3.59 18.42 -21.69
N TYR A 535 -4.57 19.02 -21.02
CA TYR A 535 -4.58 19.20 -19.58
C TYR A 535 -5.87 18.63 -19.00
N GLN A 536 -5.72 17.56 -18.23
CA GLN A 536 -6.78 16.99 -17.41
C GLN A 536 -6.23 16.59 -16.05
N HIS A 537 -6.97 16.98 -15.01
CA HIS A 537 -6.64 16.70 -13.63
C HIS A 537 -7.27 15.37 -13.20
N GLU A 538 -6.54 14.50 -12.49
CA GLU A 538 -7.01 13.25 -11.84
C GLU A 538 -7.05 11.95 -12.66
N ALA A 539 -6.49 11.85 -13.87
CA ALA A 539 -6.37 10.55 -14.55
C ALA A 539 -5.11 10.41 -15.43
N ASN A 540 -4.37 9.32 -15.24
CA ASN A 540 -3.23 8.98 -16.11
C ASN A 540 -3.66 8.11 -17.31
N ALA A 541 -4.94 7.77 -17.44
CA ALA A 541 -5.46 6.85 -18.46
C ALA A 541 -5.18 7.29 -19.91
N PHE A 542 -5.03 8.59 -20.18
CA PHE A 542 -4.66 9.11 -21.50
C PHE A 542 -3.28 8.63 -21.97
N SER A 543 -2.36 8.33 -21.06
CA SER A 543 -1.05 7.77 -21.42
C SER A 543 -1.15 6.37 -22.05
N LEU A 544 -2.21 5.61 -21.76
CA LEU A 544 -2.49 4.32 -22.43
C LEU A 544 -2.79 4.47 -23.92
N GLN A 545 -3.10 5.69 -24.37
CA GLN A 545 -3.37 6.05 -25.76
C GLN A 545 -2.19 6.81 -26.39
N ASN A 546 -1.03 6.89 -25.71
CA ASN A 546 0.12 7.72 -26.11
C ASN A 546 -0.24 9.21 -26.25
N ILE A 547 -1.13 9.72 -25.40
CA ILE A 547 -1.52 11.12 -25.36
C ILE A 547 -0.85 11.78 -24.16
N ASP A 548 -0.07 12.83 -24.41
CA ASP A 548 0.61 13.59 -23.37
C ASP A 548 -0.40 14.44 -22.58
N ASN A 549 -0.44 14.23 -21.26
CA ASN A 549 -1.19 15.03 -20.30
C ASN A 549 -0.24 15.91 -19.48
N CYS A 550 -0.47 17.22 -19.43
CA CYS A 550 0.25 18.11 -18.52
C CYS A 550 -0.33 18.14 -17.10
N GLY A 551 -1.51 17.57 -16.89
CA GLY A 551 -1.98 17.16 -15.58
C GLY A 551 -1.56 15.72 -15.27
N GLY A 552 -2.19 15.13 -14.26
CA GLY A 552 -1.98 13.75 -13.87
C GLY A 552 -2.49 13.49 -12.46
N TYR A 553 -2.39 12.24 -12.04
CA TYR A 553 -2.59 11.80 -10.66
C TYR A 553 -1.33 11.10 -10.17
N THR A 554 -0.78 11.57 -9.05
CA THR A 554 0.45 11.05 -8.43
C THR A 554 0.26 10.92 -6.93
N GLY A 555 1.00 10.01 -6.28
CA GLY A 555 0.95 9.89 -4.82
C GLY A 555 1.80 10.95 -4.11
N VAL A 556 2.76 11.58 -4.80
CA VAL A 556 3.56 12.70 -4.29
C VAL A 556 3.54 13.85 -5.29
N ASP A 557 2.79 14.91 -4.93
CA ASP A 557 2.69 16.11 -5.74
C ASP A 557 3.91 17.01 -5.54
N LEU A 558 4.50 17.43 -6.67
CA LEU A 558 5.63 18.34 -6.71
C LEU A 558 5.15 19.78 -6.55
N ARG A 559 5.97 20.62 -5.92
CA ARG A 559 5.72 22.06 -5.90
C ARG A 559 6.01 22.65 -7.28
N THR A 560 4.98 23.09 -7.98
CA THR A 560 5.12 23.88 -9.21
C THR A 560 5.31 25.35 -8.87
N ARG A 561 6.03 26.09 -9.71
CA ARG A 561 6.14 27.56 -9.60
C ARG A 561 5.00 28.26 -10.34
N LEU A 562 4.34 27.58 -11.27
CA LEU A 562 3.17 28.08 -11.97
C LEU A 562 1.87 27.42 -11.49
N THR A 563 0.76 28.15 -11.62
CA THR A 563 -0.58 27.61 -11.42
C THR A 563 -1.19 27.18 -12.76
N TYR A 564 -1.51 25.89 -12.89
CA TYR A 564 -2.14 25.36 -14.09
C TYR A 564 -3.67 25.41 -13.98
N ASP A 565 -4.27 26.46 -14.53
CA ASP A 565 -5.71 26.68 -14.53
C ASP A 565 -6.25 27.02 -15.93
N THR A 566 -7.41 26.45 -16.24
CA THR A 566 -8.18 26.75 -17.45
C THR A 566 -8.68 28.21 -17.51
N LYS A 567 -8.87 28.88 -16.36
CA LYS A 567 -9.29 30.30 -16.33
C LYS A 567 -8.14 31.27 -16.64
N HIS A 568 -6.90 30.89 -16.30
CA HIS A 568 -5.69 31.67 -16.53
C HIS A 568 -4.70 30.86 -17.37
N PRO A 569 -4.92 30.74 -18.70
CA PRO A 569 -4.28 29.71 -19.51
C PRO A 569 -2.81 29.98 -19.87
N ALA A 570 -2.16 31.01 -19.31
CA ALA A 570 -0.79 31.38 -19.68
C ALA A 570 0.21 30.23 -19.40
N ALA A 571 0.14 29.61 -18.22
CA ALA A 571 0.96 28.44 -17.87
C ALA A 571 0.65 27.24 -18.79
N LEU A 572 -0.63 27.00 -19.10
CA LEU A 572 -1.05 25.95 -20.02
C LEU A 572 -0.53 26.17 -21.45
N ARG A 573 -0.52 27.43 -21.92
CA ARG A 573 0.06 27.78 -23.23
C ARG A 573 1.56 27.51 -23.26
N LEU A 574 2.30 27.89 -22.21
CA LEU A 574 3.74 27.61 -22.07
C LEU A 574 4.03 26.11 -22.11
N ALA A 575 3.14 25.32 -21.52
CA ALA A 575 3.18 23.86 -21.51
C ALA A 575 2.82 23.24 -22.88
N GLY A 576 2.41 24.04 -23.86
CA GLY A 576 1.98 23.58 -25.18
C GLY A 576 0.62 22.87 -25.17
N VAL A 577 -0.21 23.12 -24.15
CA VAL A 577 -1.54 22.53 -24.03
C VAL A 577 -2.50 23.19 -25.02
N ARG A 578 -3.13 22.38 -25.87
CA ARG A 578 -4.17 22.83 -26.80
C ARG A 578 -5.58 22.50 -26.30
N TRP A 579 -5.75 21.43 -25.55
CA TRP A 579 -7.05 20.96 -25.09
C TRP A 579 -7.06 20.82 -23.58
N ALA A 580 -8.08 21.34 -22.91
CA ALA A 580 -8.23 21.16 -21.48
C ALA A 580 -9.68 20.82 -21.10
N THR A 581 -9.86 20.19 -19.94
CA THR A 581 -11.17 20.02 -19.31
C THR A 581 -11.22 20.82 -18.01
N SER A 582 -12.34 21.48 -17.73
CA SER A 582 -12.56 22.17 -16.45
C SER A 582 -13.19 21.26 -15.38
N VAL A 583 -13.70 20.09 -15.81
CA VAL A 583 -14.29 19.07 -14.94
C VAL A 583 -13.33 17.90 -14.82
N PRO A 584 -13.07 17.38 -13.60
CA PRO A 584 -12.29 16.15 -13.44
C PRO A 584 -12.95 14.99 -14.20
N GLN A 585 -12.18 14.34 -15.06
CA GLN A 585 -12.67 13.22 -15.85
C GLN A 585 -12.85 11.99 -14.96
N ARG A 586 -14.08 11.47 -14.91
CA ARG A 586 -14.41 10.20 -14.26
C ARG A 586 -14.89 9.20 -15.31
N PRO A 587 -14.78 7.88 -15.03
CA PRO A 587 -15.45 6.86 -15.83
C PRO A 587 -16.90 7.25 -16.12
N HIS A 588 -17.33 7.12 -17.38
CA HIS A 588 -18.70 7.41 -17.89
C HIS A 588 -19.11 8.88 -18.01
N ILE A 589 -18.28 9.85 -17.62
CA ILE A 589 -18.53 11.27 -17.92
C ILE A 589 -17.84 11.59 -19.24
N LYS A 590 -18.55 12.14 -20.24
CA LYS A 590 -17.87 12.59 -21.47
C LYS A 590 -17.05 13.86 -21.15
N PRO A 591 -15.77 13.91 -21.55
CA PRO A 591 -14.98 15.12 -21.35
C PRO A 591 -15.59 16.25 -22.17
N VAL A 592 -15.76 17.41 -21.54
CA VAL A 592 -16.06 18.65 -22.24
C VAL A 592 -14.73 19.32 -22.55
N TRP A 593 -14.28 19.16 -23.80
CA TRP A 593 -13.02 19.71 -24.27
C TRP A 593 -13.16 21.21 -24.58
N SER A 594 -12.29 22.00 -23.96
CA SER A 594 -12.11 23.42 -24.29
C SER A 594 -10.80 23.57 -25.06
N GLU A 595 -10.86 24.20 -26.24
CA GLU A 595 -9.66 24.53 -27.01
C GLU A 595 -9.00 25.79 -26.43
N LEU A 596 -7.73 25.67 -26.07
CA LEU A 596 -6.88 26.80 -25.74
C LEU A 596 -6.33 27.39 -27.04
N ARG A 597 -6.63 28.67 -27.27
CA ARG A 597 -6.08 29.42 -28.39
C ARG A 597 -4.59 29.71 -28.17
N ASN A 598 -3.83 29.62 -29.26
CA ASN A 598 -2.40 29.95 -29.35
C ASN A 598 -1.51 29.16 -28.36
N PRO A 599 -1.51 27.81 -28.38
CA PRO A 599 -0.52 27.03 -27.64
C PRO A 599 0.89 27.31 -28.21
N LEU A 600 1.88 27.40 -27.33
CA LEU A 600 3.27 27.57 -27.76
C LEU A 600 3.86 26.24 -28.24
N PRO A 601 4.77 26.25 -29.23
CA PRO A 601 5.53 25.06 -29.58
C PRO A 601 6.28 24.52 -28.36
N ARG A 602 6.22 23.19 -28.18
CA ARG A 602 6.90 22.46 -27.09
C ARG A 602 8.41 22.64 -27.12
N VAL A 603 8.96 22.81 -28.32
CA VAL A 603 10.37 23.07 -28.57
C VAL A 603 10.41 24.35 -29.38
N ARG A 604 11.10 25.37 -28.87
CA ARG A 604 11.23 26.66 -29.55
C ARG A 604 12.48 27.40 -29.12
N LEU A 605 13.01 28.21 -30.01
CA LEU A 605 14.03 29.19 -29.66
C LEU A 605 13.37 30.49 -29.23
N VAL A 606 13.93 31.13 -28.21
CA VAL A 606 13.55 32.47 -27.77
C VAL A 606 14.76 33.39 -27.80
N THR A 607 14.51 34.65 -28.09
CA THR A 607 15.53 35.67 -28.32
C THR A 607 15.73 36.58 -27.10
N GLU A 608 14.80 36.51 -26.14
CA GLU A 608 14.83 37.26 -24.90
C GLU A 608 14.69 36.33 -23.68
N ALA A 609 15.53 36.58 -22.67
CA ALA A 609 15.51 35.88 -21.40
C ALA A 609 15.45 36.91 -20.27
N LEU A 610 14.36 36.92 -19.51
CA LEU A 610 14.11 37.88 -18.44
C LEU A 610 14.09 37.18 -17.07
N GLN A 611 14.43 37.91 -16.01
CA GLN A 611 14.13 37.49 -14.65
C GLN A 611 12.78 38.06 -14.23
N SER A 612 12.10 37.37 -13.32
CA SER A 612 10.81 37.81 -12.78
C SER A 612 10.74 37.53 -11.29
N ASP A 613 10.33 38.55 -10.53
CA ASP A 613 10.01 38.43 -9.10
C ASP A 613 8.62 37.83 -8.87
N ASN A 614 7.71 37.97 -9.84
CA ASN A 614 6.36 37.42 -9.81
C ASN A 614 5.99 36.84 -11.17
N LEU A 615 6.46 35.62 -11.39
CA LEU A 615 6.33 34.92 -12.66
C LEU A 615 4.87 34.77 -13.09
N GLU A 616 3.96 34.45 -12.17
CA GLU A 616 2.54 34.21 -12.46
C GLU A 616 1.84 35.43 -13.08
N ARG A 617 2.22 36.63 -12.63
CA ARG A 617 1.72 37.90 -13.20
C ARG A 617 2.39 38.17 -14.55
N ASP A 618 3.70 38.06 -14.61
CA ASP A 618 4.49 38.54 -15.75
C ASP A 618 4.25 37.69 -17.02
N ILE A 619 3.92 36.39 -16.88
CA ILE A 619 3.55 35.54 -18.02
C ILE A 619 2.22 35.92 -18.68
N GLN A 620 1.34 36.66 -18.00
CA GLN A 620 0.03 37.02 -18.56
C GLN A 620 0.10 38.19 -19.55
N GLY A 621 1.10 39.07 -19.39
CA GLY A 621 1.27 40.29 -20.18
C GLY A 621 2.44 40.29 -21.17
N SER A 622 3.23 39.21 -21.21
CA SER A 622 4.47 39.14 -22.00
C SER A 622 4.28 38.40 -23.33
N ASP A 623 5.14 38.69 -24.32
CA ASP A 623 5.21 37.93 -25.57
C ASP A 623 5.97 36.61 -25.37
N LEU A 624 5.24 35.58 -24.97
CA LEU A 624 5.79 34.26 -24.65
C LEU A 624 6.36 33.50 -25.86
N PHE A 625 6.16 34.00 -27.09
CA PHE A 625 6.79 33.44 -28.29
C PHE A 625 8.26 33.83 -28.41
N HIS A 626 8.61 35.04 -27.96
CA HIS A 626 9.95 35.61 -28.10
C HIS A 626 10.71 35.71 -26.77
N THR A 627 9.98 35.71 -25.66
CA THR A 627 10.51 35.90 -24.32
C THR A 627 10.30 34.65 -23.46
N ALA A 628 11.32 34.28 -22.68
CA ALA A 628 11.18 33.31 -21.60
C ALA A 628 11.75 33.86 -20.29
N PHE A 629 11.23 33.36 -19.17
CA PHE A 629 11.70 33.73 -17.84
C PHE A 629 12.72 32.71 -17.33
N VAL A 630 13.80 33.16 -16.71
CA VAL A 630 14.91 32.32 -16.25
C VAL A 630 15.37 32.70 -14.85
N ASP A 631 15.94 31.75 -14.13
CA ASP A 631 16.43 31.99 -12.76
C ASP A 631 17.68 32.89 -12.73
N ARG A 632 18.51 32.85 -13.78
CA ARG A 632 19.76 33.62 -13.90
C ARG A 632 19.80 34.42 -15.19
N PRO A 633 20.44 35.61 -15.22
CA PRO A 633 20.54 36.40 -16.45
C PRO A 633 21.29 35.63 -17.53
N LEU A 634 20.73 35.58 -18.73
CA LEU A 634 21.36 35.00 -19.91
C LEU A 634 21.63 36.10 -20.92
N ALA A 635 22.90 36.26 -21.32
CA ALA A 635 23.24 37.15 -22.42
C ALA A 635 22.78 36.51 -23.74
N LEU A 636 21.66 36.97 -24.28
CA LEU A 636 21.15 36.61 -25.61
C LEU A 636 21.40 37.76 -26.59
N SER A 637 21.52 37.45 -27.87
CA SER A 637 21.90 38.43 -28.89
C SER A 637 20.71 39.02 -29.66
N GLY A 638 19.47 38.73 -29.24
CA GLY A 638 18.25 39.19 -29.92
C GLY A 638 18.07 38.60 -31.32
N GLY A 639 17.25 39.22 -32.17
CA GLY A 639 17.00 38.80 -33.55
C GLY A 639 15.69 38.03 -33.73
N LEU A 640 15.57 37.30 -34.85
CA LEU A 640 14.43 36.42 -35.10
C LEU A 640 14.67 35.05 -34.44
N PRO A 641 13.67 34.45 -33.79
CA PRO A 641 13.76 33.08 -33.31
C PRO A 641 14.22 32.13 -34.40
N GLY A 642 15.20 31.29 -34.08
CA GLY A 642 15.68 30.26 -34.98
C GLY A 642 14.65 29.15 -35.23
N THR A 643 15.01 28.21 -36.09
CA THR A 643 14.12 27.15 -36.55
C THR A 643 14.49 25.80 -35.95
N ILE A 644 13.49 25.01 -35.57
CA ILE A 644 13.69 23.61 -35.18
C ILE A 644 13.73 22.76 -36.44
N LEU A 645 14.86 22.11 -36.69
CA LEU A 645 15.08 21.26 -37.86
C LEU A 645 14.56 19.83 -37.61
N ARG A 646 14.86 19.28 -36.42
CA ARG A 646 14.55 17.89 -36.11
C ARG A 646 14.42 17.65 -34.61
N THR A 647 13.54 16.74 -34.23
CA THR A 647 13.37 16.32 -32.85
C THR A 647 13.31 14.79 -32.75
N ALA A 648 13.90 14.25 -31.69
CA ALA A 648 13.78 12.86 -31.29
C ALA A 648 13.63 12.79 -29.78
N SER A 649 12.75 11.93 -29.29
CA SER A 649 12.54 11.78 -27.84
C SER A 649 12.07 10.39 -27.50
N HIS A 650 12.55 9.90 -26.37
CA HIS A 650 12.02 8.74 -25.67
C HIS A 650 12.09 9.01 -24.17
N PRO A 651 11.53 8.16 -23.31
CA PRO A 651 11.61 8.34 -21.86
C PRO A 651 13.05 8.61 -21.40
N GLY A 652 13.24 9.71 -20.66
CA GLY A 652 14.54 10.16 -20.14
C GLY A 652 15.52 10.77 -21.17
N TYR A 653 15.13 10.96 -22.43
CA TYR A 653 16.02 11.51 -23.47
C TYR A 653 15.30 12.43 -24.45
N HIS A 654 15.94 13.54 -24.78
CA HIS A 654 15.52 14.45 -25.83
C HIS A 654 16.72 14.84 -26.68
N ARG A 655 16.53 14.87 -28.00
CA ARG A 655 17.48 15.47 -28.94
C ARG A 655 16.74 16.44 -29.85
N VAL A 656 17.30 17.63 -29.98
CA VAL A 656 16.77 18.71 -30.81
C VAL A 656 17.90 19.24 -31.67
N GLU A 657 17.68 19.23 -32.98
CA GLU A 657 18.53 19.92 -33.94
C GLU A 657 17.85 21.24 -34.29
N ALA A 658 18.56 22.35 -34.06
CA ALA A 658 18.04 23.69 -34.26
C ALA A 658 19.06 24.57 -34.98
N GLU A 659 18.56 25.49 -35.80
CA GLU A 659 19.33 26.51 -36.48
C GLU A 659 19.00 27.87 -35.87
N ALA A 660 20.01 28.55 -35.33
CA ALA A 660 19.87 29.88 -34.75
C ALA A 660 20.75 30.88 -35.50
N SER A 661 20.20 32.05 -35.83
CA SER A 661 20.94 33.14 -36.49
C SER A 661 21.75 34.00 -35.51
N SER A 662 21.50 33.82 -34.21
CA SER A 662 22.11 34.55 -33.11
C SER A 662 22.18 33.66 -31.86
N ARG A 663 22.84 34.12 -30.80
CA ARG A 663 22.84 33.42 -29.51
C ARG A 663 21.45 33.47 -28.88
N GLN A 664 20.82 32.31 -28.72
CA GLN A 664 19.41 32.16 -28.35
C GLN A 664 19.22 31.09 -27.28
N LEU A 665 18.07 31.11 -26.59
CA LEU A 665 17.70 30.09 -25.62
C LEU A 665 16.76 29.08 -26.28
N LEU A 666 17.18 27.81 -26.35
CA LEU A 666 16.33 26.70 -26.77
C LEU A 666 15.50 26.23 -25.58
N VAL A 667 14.19 26.41 -25.67
CA VAL A 667 13.20 26.05 -24.64
C VAL A 667 12.56 24.72 -25.00
N LEU A 668 12.44 23.84 -24.00
CA LEU A 668 11.73 22.57 -24.07
C LEU A 668 10.69 22.53 -22.95
N SER A 669 9.40 22.46 -23.31
CA SER A 669 8.26 22.34 -22.38
C SER A 669 8.15 20.94 -21.76
N THR A 670 9.26 20.47 -21.19
CA THR A 670 9.39 19.30 -20.33
C THR A 670 9.72 19.78 -18.93
N SER A 671 9.13 19.17 -17.91
CA SER A 671 9.32 19.58 -16.54
C SER A 671 10.79 19.56 -16.11
N TYR A 672 11.23 20.66 -15.49
CA TYR A 672 12.58 20.80 -15.00
C TYR A 672 12.82 19.89 -13.80
N HIS A 673 14.00 19.28 -13.78
CA HIS A 673 14.53 18.56 -12.64
C HIS A 673 16.06 18.66 -12.66
N LYS A 674 16.68 18.75 -11.48
CA LYS A 674 18.15 18.84 -11.34
C LYS A 674 18.93 17.63 -11.90
N GLY A 675 18.23 16.53 -12.16
CA GLY A 675 18.78 15.32 -12.77
C GLY A 675 18.93 15.37 -14.29
N TRP A 676 18.43 16.40 -14.96
CA TRP A 676 18.67 16.59 -16.39
C TRP A 676 20.10 17.09 -16.65
N ARG A 677 20.77 16.48 -17.62
CA ARG A 677 22.08 16.90 -18.13
C ARG A 677 21.92 17.26 -19.61
N ALA A 678 22.56 18.35 -20.05
CA ALA A 678 22.55 18.76 -21.46
C ALA A 678 23.94 18.71 -22.09
N THR A 679 23.96 18.46 -23.39
CA THR A 679 25.14 18.67 -24.25
C THR A 679 24.73 19.40 -25.53
N VAL A 680 25.57 20.32 -26.00
CA VAL A 680 25.46 20.98 -27.31
C VAL A 680 26.63 20.51 -28.15
N ASP A 681 26.36 19.83 -29.27
CA ASP A 681 27.36 19.21 -30.16
C ASP A 681 28.35 18.29 -29.42
N GLY A 682 27.84 17.59 -28.39
CA GLY A 682 28.63 16.69 -27.55
C GLY A 682 29.39 17.36 -26.40
N ALA A 683 29.49 18.69 -26.36
CA ALA A 683 30.08 19.42 -25.24
C ALA A 683 29.05 19.67 -24.12
N HIS A 684 29.46 19.59 -22.86
CA HIS A 684 28.57 19.85 -21.73
C HIS A 684 27.98 21.26 -21.76
N ALA A 685 26.68 21.34 -21.50
CA ALA A 685 25.95 22.59 -21.43
C ALA A 685 25.11 22.67 -20.16
N THR A 686 24.79 23.89 -19.72
CA THR A 686 23.95 24.08 -18.53
C THR A 686 22.48 23.92 -18.89
N VAL A 687 21.76 23.12 -18.10
CA VAL A 687 20.29 23.07 -18.15
C VAL A 687 19.75 24.26 -17.39
N GLU A 688 19.08 25.16 -18.10
CA GLU A 688 18.40 26.30 -17.50
C GLU A 688 17.00 25.90 -17.05
N ARG A 689 16.58 26.40 -15.89
CA ARG A 689 15.15 26.42 -15.54
C ARG A 689 14.50 27.58 -16.27
N VAL A 690 13.47 27.28 -17.02
CA VAL A 690 12.79 28.20 -17.93
C VAL A 690 11.31 28.24 -17.59
N ASN A 691 10.74 29.44 -17.53
CA ASN A 691 9.34 29.71 -17.20
C ASN A 691 8.88 28.99 -15.92
N GLY A 692 9.74 28.97 -14.91
CA GLY A 692 9.49 28.34 -13.60
C GLY A 692 9.58 26.81 -13.59
N ASP A 693 8.83 26.14 -14.47
CA ASP A 693 8.64 24.68 -14.42
C ASP A 693 9.28 23.92 -15.58
N PHE A 694 9.77 24.58 -16.63
CA PHE A 694 10.33 23.92 -17.81
C PHE A 694 11.85 24.05 -17.90
N MET A 695 12.46 23.43 -18.91
CA MET A 695 13.91 23.42 -19.08
C MET A 695 14.34 24.00 -20.43
N GLY A 696 15.60 24.44 -20.50
CA GLY A 696 16.20 24.92 -21.74
C GLY A 696 17.72 24.89 -21.72
N CYS A 697 18.32 25.28 -22.84
CA CYS A 697 19.76 25.37 -23.02
C CYS A 697 20.08 26.51 -24.00
N VAL A 698 21.14 27.27 -23.75
CA VAL A 698 21.60 28.28 -24.70
C VAL A 698 22.28 27.60 -25.89
N VAL A 699 22.03 28.11 -27.10
CA VAL A 699 22.72 27.73 -28.33
C VAL A 699 23.39 28.95 -28.95
N GLU A 700 24.56 28.73 -29.55
CA GLU A 700 25.28 29.76 -30.30
C GLU A 700 24.68 29.93 -31.71
N PRO A 701 25.09 30.96 -32.47
CA PRO A 701 24.71 31.07 -33.87
C PRO A 701 25.24 29.88 -34.68
N GLY A 702 24.37 29.23 -35.45
CA GLY A 702 24.69 28.06 -36.26
C GLY A 702 23.64 26.95 -36.15
N ILE A 703 23.96 25.80 -36.74
CA ILE A 703 23.19 24.56 -36.59
C ILE A 703 23.81 23.76 -35.46
N HIS A 704 23.00 23.47 -34.44
CA HIS A 704 23.46 22.79 -33.24
C HIS A 704 22.53 21.61 -32.90
N ALA A 705 23.13 20.51 -32.44
CA ALA A 705 22.43 19.38 -31.88
C ALA A 705 22.49 19.46 -30.34
N VAL A 706 21.34 19.67 -29.71
CA VAL A 706 21.20 19.69 -28.25
C VAL A 706 20.60 18.38 -27.78
N GLU A 707 21.31 17.68 -26.89
CA GLU A 707 20.82 16.46 -26.25
C GLU A 707 20.60 16.69 -24.75
N TRP A 708 19.48 16.21 -24.23
CA TRP A 708 19.20 16.10 -22.80
C TRP A 708 19.07 14.64 -22.40
N ARG A 709 19.71 14.26 -21.29
CA ARG A 709 19.62 12.94 -20.68
C ARG A 709 19.25 13.07 -19.21
N PHE A 710 18.26 12.30 -18.77
CA PHE A 710 17.85 12.25 -17.38
C PHE A 710 18.71 11.24 -16.61
N ASP A 711 19.57 11.73 -15.72
CA ASP A 711 20.50 10.93 -14.92
C ASP A 711 20.65 11.55 -13.52
N PRO A 712 19.64 11.38 -12.64
CA PRO A 712 19.65 11.98 -11.31
C PRO A 712 20.67 11.31 -10.38
N GLU A 713 21.43 12.13 -9.66
CA GLU A 713 22.46 11.66 -8.71
C GLU A 713 21.87 10.78 -7.59
N SER A 714 20.63 11.04 -7.18
CA SER A 714 19.91 10.24 -6.19
C SER A 714 19.73 8.78 -6.65
N LEU A 715 19.45 8.55 -7.94
CA LEU A 715 19.36 7.20 -8.50
C LEU A 715 20.72 6.53 -8.58
N ALA A 716 21.75 7.25 -9.04
CA ALA A 716 23.10 6.73 -9.12
C ALA A 716 23.63 6.30 -7.74
N THR A 717 23.39 7.12 -6.71
CA THR A 717 23.74 6.82 -5.32
C THR A 717 22.95 5.62 -4.80
N GLY A 718 21.63 5.59 -5.05
CA GLY A 718 20.77 4.45 -4.71
C GLY A 718 21.29 3.14 -5.29
N LYS A 719 21.67 3.11 -6.58
CA LYS A 719 22.25 1.93 -7.24
C LYS A 719 23.55 1.46 -6.56
N ARG A 720 24.46 2.38 -6.21
CA ARG A 720 25.73 2.04 -5.53
C ARG A 720 25.49 1.44 -4.15
N VAL A 721 24.64 2.06 -3.34
CA VAL A 721 24.30 1.58 -1.98
C VAL A 721 23.59 0.22 -2.05
N SER A 722 22.68 0.05 -3.00
CA SER A 722 22.04 -1.24 -3.27
C SER A 722 23.04 -2.33 -3.63
N GLY A 723 24.04 -2.02 -4.48
CA GLY A 723 25.12 -2.95 -4.82
C GLY A 723 25.94 -3.39 -3.59
N LEU A 724 26.29 -2.45 -2.70
CA LEU A 724 26.96 -2.77 -1.44
C LEU A 724 26.07 -3.62 -0.51
N GLY A 725 24.78 -3.31 -0.43
CA GLY A 725 23.81 -4.10 0.34
C GLY A 725 23.70 -5.54 -0.16
N LEU A 726 23.70 -5.75 -1.49
CA LEU A 726 23.68 -7.08 -2.10
C LEU A 726 24.97 -7.86 -1.81
N ALA A 727 26.13 -7.21 -1.90
CA ALA A 727 27.40 -7.83 -1.54
C ALA A 727 27.44 -8.24 -0.06
N PHE A 728 26.90 -7.39 0.82
CA PHE A 728 26.78 -7.70 2.25
C PHE A 728 25.82 -8.86 2.51
N LEU A 729 24.67 -8.91 1.84
CA LEU A 729 23.75 -10.05 1.92
C LEU A 729 24.42 -11.36 1.45
N ALA A 730 25.19 -11.33 0.37
CA ALA A 730 25.94 -12.49 -0.09
C ALA A 730 26.92 -13.00 0.99
N CYS A 731 27.59 -12.08 1.71
CA CYS A 731 28.45 -12.42 2.85
C CYS A 731 27.64 -13.01 4.02
N MET A 732 26.47 -12.45 4.35
CA MET A 732 25.57 -13.02 5.37
C MET A 732 25.15 -14.46 5.01
N LEU A 733 24.79 -14.71 3.75
CA LEU A 733 24.43 -16.03 3.26
C LEU A 733 25.62 -17.00 3.33
N ALA A 734 26.81 -16.59 2.90
CA ALA A 734 28.02 -17.40 2.98
C ALA A 734 28.35 -17.80 4.43
N THR A 735 28.34 -16.84 5.36
CA THR A 735 28.60 -17.11 6.79
C THR A 735 27.50 -17.95 7.46
N ALA A 736 26.28 -17.91 6.94
CA ALA A 736 25.20 -18.79 7.37
C ALA A 736 25.42 -20.23 6.90
N MET A 737 25.85 -20.42 5.64
CA MET A 737 26.13 -21.74 5.08
C MET A 737 27.31 -22.44 5.77
N THR A 738 28.35 -21.68 6.17
CA THR A 738 29.51 -22.25 6.87
C THR A 738 29.31 -22.45 8.38
N ALA A 739 28.21 -21.94 8.94
CA ALA A 739 27.90 -22.17 10.35
C ALA A 739 27.64 -23.67 10.59
N LYS A 740 28.48 -24.31 11.42
CA LYS A 740 28.26 -25.69 11.85
C LYS A 740 26.84 -25.82 12.40
N ALA A 741 26.04 -26.69 11.80
CA ALA A 741 24.79 -27.12 12.40
C ALA A 741 25.17 -27.91 13.64
N SER A 742 24.87 -27.40 14.83
CA SER A 742 25.00 -28.23 16.03
C SER A 742 24.01 -29.38 15.88
N MET A 743 24.51 -30.62 15.85
CA MET A 743 23.67 -31.79 16.06
C MET A 743 23.23 -31.74 17.53
N SER A 744 22.00 -31.29 17.77
CA SER A 744 21.33 -31.41 19.06
C SER A 744 19.88 -31.80 18.82
#